data_AF-A0A9D0XJW1-F1
#
_entry.id   AF-A0A9D0XJW1-F1
#
_cell.length_a   1.000
_cell.length_b   1.000
_cell.length_c   1.000
_cell.angle_alpha   90.00
_cell.angle_beta   90.00
_cell.angle_gamma   90.00
#
_symmetry.space_group_name_H-M   'P 1'
#
loop_
_entity.id
_entity.type
_entity.pdbx_description
1 polymer ?
#
loop_
_entity_poly.entity_id
_entity_poly.type
_entity_poly.pdbx_seq_one_letter_code
_entity_poly.pdbx_strand_id
1 'polypeptide(L)'
;YIGTDYSSPYSAYWHPLVAGSYYVDVKATDNEGFVKYDHVQFQVGQTITHCTQIIQSSDDAEQRQNGSINLTSGDIELIEDNNKDQIVGLRFTGLNIPHGAAISKAHLQFEVKDNTNENPCVLNIYGQKGSNPLTFSSNPNDISNRTKTDNYATWSPPTWNNNDPPRSSSNLQEVLQEIVMQDEYNPDQAIVLIIEGIGARNAISFDQGNGSKAPLLCVTFDADNCYDTDFDGTCDIDDICLPGPEPGQPCNDGDSSTSNDAINNDCECVGIHYDCPDLQMQFGNPCDDNNPYTCQDIITFNCDCVGIPTNGDLVLSIPILHDNHDAEERSNGSVSTSSSDLELVKDNSTQVVGLFFQNPGVPAGTELTEAFVQFTVDEKKNSNPCVLTIFGELNSNASAFASSTYNISDRNKTNASITWSPDNWDSVNDQGADQRTPNIAPILQEIINRNGYSPNTPFVLIIEGSGKRVAFSHDKDPDKAPVLSIAFENNITEDSDGDGICDEEDLCFGANPGTPCNDNNPATYEDMIDNDCNCTGTPYDCPELLANIGDSCDDGDPLTFNDVLYADCACAGSSLVPVEICSRVSKKQDDAEEKSNGNCSTTSSDLELVDDKGNNQLVGVRFRNIHLPQGTTIESAYLQFTVDALNDEDPCELIIHGELAPNPAVFKKKKHNISDRDLTNASVQWSPEAWTNVGDDGPAQRSTDIGSIIQEIVNQEGFDEDSPIVLILSGEGTREAESREGGANKAPELCVTLLMPPNTEAIASNNLGLAEDTPRDRQSAGNVAGAHLAKASTKYTDHKPLASFLDIHPNPASSELKAIFDMNAPTEAFISILDINGYMLSQKKYAVIAGTNRVTMDIANLPNGLYFITLQTNAERRIAKFSILHQNQ
;
A
#
# COMPACT_ATOMS: atom_id res chain seq x y z
N TYR A 1 -0.64 -9.66 -8.52
CA TYR A 1 -1.64 -9.70 -9.60
C TYR A 1 -2.68 -8.64 -9.28
N ILE A 2 -2.93 -7.69 -10.20
CA ILE A 2 -3.74 -6.49 -9.93
C ILE A 2 -5.23 -6.72 -10.26
N GLY A 3 -5.56 -7.75 -11.04
CA GLY A 3 -6.94 -8.11 -11.41
C GLY A 3 -7.08 -8.47 -12.89
N THR A 4 -8.29 -8.84 -13.29
CA THR A 4 -8.70 -9.00 -14.70
C THR A 4 -10.06 -8.33 -14.88
N ASP A 5 -10.18 -7.46 -15.88
CA ASP A 5 -11.43 -6.79 -16.25
C ASP A 5 -11.95 -7.34 -17.59
N TYR A 6 -13.23 -7.69 -17.64
CA TYR A 6 -13.91 -8.27 -18.80
C TYR A 6 -14.82 -7.26 -19.53
N SER A 7 -14.95 -6.03 -19.02
CA SER A 7 -15.88 -5.01 -19.53
C SER A 7 -15.17 -3.70 -19.88
N SER A 8 -15.60 -3.02 -20.94
CA SER A 8 -15.00 -1.75 -21.39
C SER A 8 -15.78 -0.55 -20.83
N PRO A 9 -15.11 0.54 -20.37
CA PRO A 9 -13.66 0.77 -20.39
C PRO A 9 -12.91 -0.03 -19.32
N TYR A 10 -11.80 -0.67 -19.73
CA TYR A 10 -11.03 -1.54 -18.84
C TYR A 10 -10.32 -0.74 -17.75
N SER A 11 -10.50 -1.13 -16.50
CA SER A 11 -9.87 -0.49 -15.34
C SER A 11 -9.47 -1.52 -14.28
N ALA A 12 -8.45 -1.20 -13.49
CA ALA A 12 -8.07 -1.96 -12.31
C ALA A 12 -7.47 -1.03 -11.27
N TYR A 13 -7.80 -1.27 -10.00
CA TYR A 13 -7.34 -0.47 -8.87
C TYR A 13 -6.23 -1.21 -8.12
N TRP A 14 -5.19 -0.49 -7.72
CA TRP A 14 -4.08 -1.04 -6.95
C TRP A 14 -3.48 0.03 -6.04
N HIS A 15 -3.23 -0.34 -4.78
CA HIS A 15 -2.58 0.50 -3.79
C HIS A 15 -1.14 0.02 -3.56
N PRO A 16 -0.12 0.86 -3.82
CA PRO A 16 1.26 0.53 -3.53
C PRO A 16 1.53 0.53 -2.01
N LEU A 17 2.28 -0.47 -1.53
CA LEU A 17 2.61 -0.62 -0.10
C LEU A 17 3.82 0.23 0.35
N VAL A 18 4.65 0.72 -0.59
CA VAL A 18 5.82 1.57 -0.33
C VAL A 18 6.11 2.50 -1.51
N ALA A 19 6.84 3.60 -1.29
CA ALA A 19 7.33 4.43 -2.38
C ALA A 19 8.44 3.72 -3.16
N GLY A 20 8.46 3.86 -4.49
CA GLY A 20 9.44 3.17 -5.33
C GLY A 20 9.16 3.20 -6.84
N SER A 21 10.06 2.56 -7.59
CA SER A 21 9.90 2.33 -9.03
C SER A 21 9.09 1.05 -9.27
N TYR A 22 7.95 1.19 -9.93
CA TYR A 22 7.06 0.07 -10.24
C TYR A 22 6.96 -0.21 -11.73
N TYR A 23 6.62 -1.46 -12.05
CA TYR A 23 6.26 -1.92 -13.39
C TYR A 23 4.89 -2.56 -13.33
N VAL A 24 4.02 -2.21 -14.27
CA VAL A 24 2.76 -2.93 -14.50
C VAL A 24 2.82 -3.61 -15.85
N ASP A 25 2.57 -4.92 -15.81
CA ASP A 25 2.44 -5.77 -16.98
C ASP A 25 0.96 -5.94 -17.31
N VAL A 26 0.55 -5.45 -18.49
CA VAL A 26 -0.83 -5.55 -18.96
C VAL A 26 -0.92 -6.66 -20.00
N LYS A 27 -1.89 -7.57 -19.83
CA LYS A 27 -2.20 -8.65 -20.79
C LYS A 27 -3.61 -8.46 -21.32
N ALA A 28 -3.75 -8.21 -22.63
CA ALA A 28 -5.04 -8.19 -23.32
C ALA A 28 -5.21 -9.47 -24.15
N THR A 29 -6.38 -10.11 -24.05
CA THR A 29 -6.75 -11.29 -24.85
C THR A 29 -8.01 -10.96 -25.63
N ASP A 30 -8.02 -11.13 -26.95
CA ASP A 30 -9.23 -10.97 -27.76
C ASP A 30 -10.09 -12.26 -27.78
N ASN A 31 -11.27 -12.17 -28.40
CA ASN A 31 -12.21 -13.27 -28.54
C ASN A 31 -11.74 -14.41 -29.44
N GLU A 32 -10.66 -14.22 -30.20
CA GLU A 32 -10.00 -15.24 -31.02
C GLU A 32 -8.83 -15.91 -30.27
N GLY A 33 -8.56 -15.48 -29.03
CA GLY A 33 -7.50 -16.00 -28.17
C GLY A 33 -6.12 -15.42 -28.45
N PHE A 34 -6.01 -14.37 -29.26
CA PHE A 34 -4.74 -13.67 -29.45
C PHE A 34 -4.43 -12.81 -28.23
N VAL A 35 -3.17 -12.89 -27.78
CA VAL A 35 -2.70 -12.20 -26.58
C VAL A 35 -1.67 -11.14 -26.96
N LYS A 36 -1.80 -9.94 -26.37
CA LYS A 36 -0.81 -8.87 -26.44
C LYS A 36 -0.41 -8.42 -25.04
N TYR A 37 0.88 -8.10 -24.89
CA TYR A 37 1.47 -7.61 -23.65
C TYR A 37 1.96 -6.17 -23.82
N ASP A 38 1.86 -5.39 -22.76
CA ASP A 38 2.52 -4.09 -22.64
C ASP A 38 3.16 -3.93 -21.26
N HIS A 39 4.19 -3.10 -21.19
CA HIS A 39 5.01 -2.88 -20.00
C HIS A 39 5.09 -1.39 -19.70
N VAL A 40 4.50 -0.95 -18.59
CA VAL A 40 4.49 0.46 -18.19
C VAL A 40 5.29 0.61 -16.91
N GLN A 41 6.30 1.49 -16.95
CA GLN A 41 7.07 1.90 -15.77
C GLN A 41 6.53 3.22 -15.24
N PHE A 42 6.37 3.32 -13.92
CA PHE A 42 6.02 4.56 -13.24
C PHE A 42 6.68 4.66 -11.86
N GLN A 43 6.69 5.86 -11.29
CA GLN A 43 7.21 6.14 -9.95
C GLN A 43 6.02 6.40 -9.02
N VAL A 44 6.14 5.91 -7.79
CA VAL A 44 5.21 6.20 -6.70
C VAL A 44 6.00 6.95 -5.61
N GLY A 45 5.59 8.19 -5.29
CA GLY A 45 6.02 8.97 -4.11
C GLY A 45 7.15 10.00 -4.28
N GLN A 46 7.06 11.13 -3.54
CA GLN A 46 8.15 12.06 -3.21
C GLN A 46 8.35 12.07 -1.69
N THR A 47 9.55 11.71 -1.21
CA THR A 47 9.85 11.73 0.23
C THR A 47 10.21 13.14 0.72
N ILE A 48 9.54 13.63 1.77
CA ILE A 48 9.87 14.86 2.49
C ILE A 48 10.39 14.53 3.90
N THR A 49 11.40 15.28 4.36
CA THR A 49 11.84 15.25 5.76
C THR A 49 11.37 16.50 6.48
N HIS A 50 10.61 16.33 7.56
CA HIS A 50 10.18 17.41 8.45
C HIS A 50 10.80 17.22 9.84
N CYS A 51 11.22 18.32 10.49
CA CYS A 51 11.76 18.29 11.84
C CYS A 51 11.13 19.39 12.70
N THR A 52 10.67 19.04 13.90
CA THR A 52 10.10 20.01 14.86
C THR A 52 10.74 19.90 16.24
N GLN A 53 10.88 21.03 16.93
CA GLN A 53 11.36 21.08 18.32
C GLN A 53 10.19 21.25 19.29
N ILE A 54 10.41 20.88 20.54
CA ILE A 54 9.50 21.22 21.64
C ILE A 54 9.39 22.75 21.78
N ILE A 55 8.16 23.28 21.89
CA ILE A 55 7.88 24.73 21.79
C ILE A 55 7.38 25.39 23.08
N GLN A 56 7.08 24.62 24.13
CA GLN A 56 6.57 25.14 25.40
C GLN A 56 6.91 24.17 26.55
N SER A 57 6.97 24.68 27.79
CA SER A 57 7.36 23.90 28.98
C SER A 57 6.45 22.71 29.28
N SER A 58 5.20 22.74 28.83
CA SER A 58 4.25 21.63 29.04
C SER A 58 4.33 20.54 27.96
N ASP A 59 5.27 20.66 27.02
CA ASP A 59 5.51 19.67 25.96
C ASP A 59 6.69 18.74 26.28
N ASP A 60 7.45 19.00 27.35
CA ASP A 60 8.40 18.07 27.96
C ASP A 60 8.08 17.91 29.45
N ALA A 61 8.05 16.66 29.91
CA ALA A 61 7.65 16.36 31.27
C ALA A 61 8.40 15.16 31.83
N GLU A 62 8.59 15.18 33.14
CA GLU A 62 9.23 14.11 33.90
C GLU A 62 8.30 13.63 35.00
N GLN A 63 7.99 12.34 34.99
CA GLN A 63 7.11 11.71 35.96
C GLN A 63 7.91 10.80 36.90
N ARG A 64 7.90 11.11 38.19
CA ARG A 64 8.50 10.24 39.22
C ARG A 64 7.64 9.00 39.50
N GLN A 65 8.24 7.94 40.05
CA GLN A 65 7.53 6.73 40.49
C GLN A 65 6.32 6.97 41.42
N ASN A 66 6.29 8.06 42.18
CA ASN A 66 5.15 8.42 43.03
C ASN A 66 3.99 9.11 42.26
N GLY A 67 4.12 9.21 40.94
CA GLY A 67 3.19 9.86 40.02
C GLY A 67 3.34 11.36 39.89
N SER A 68 4.23 12.03 40.64
CA SER A 68 4.40 13.48 40.51
C SER A 68 5.05 13.87 39.19
N ILE A 69 4.49 14.89 38.53
CA ILE A 69 4.96 15.42 37.24
C ILE A 69 5.73 16.73 37.44
N ASN A 70 6.89 16.84 36.81
CA ASN A 70 7.66 18.07 36.66
C ASN A 70 7.55 18.57 35.21
N LEU A 71 7.15 19.83 35.05
CA LEU A 71 6.93 20.50 33.75
C LEU A 71 7.84 21.72 33.56
N THR A 72 8.78 21.95 34.47
CA THR A 72 9.61 23.17 34.46
C THR A 72 11.08 22.86 34.75
N SER A 73 11.48 21.60 34.57
CA SER A 73 12.84 21.17 34.82
C SER A 73 13.80 21.81 33.83
N GLY A 74 15.00 22.18 34.27
CA GLY A 74 16.01 22.78 33.39
C GLY A 74 16.74 21.76 32.51
N ASP A 75 16.44 20.50 32.72
CA ASP A 75 17.05 19.33 32.14
C ASP A 75 15.98 18.23 32.05
N ILE A 76 16.17 17.33 31.09
CA ILE A 76 15.38 16.11 30.96
C ILE A 76 16.34 14.99 31.35
N GLU A 77 16.13 14.41 32.52
CA GLU A 77 16.84 13.20 32.93
C GLU A 77 16.14 12.01 32.29
N LEU A 78 16.75 11.42 31.27
CA LEU A 78 16.24 10.21 30.63
C LEU A 78 16.32 9.06 31.65
N ILE A 79 15.20 8.83 32.34
CA ILE A 79 14.88 7.76 33.29
C ILE A 79 15.31 7.94 34.74
N GLU A 80 16.50 8.43 35.08
CA GLU A 80 16.92 8.48 36.50
C GLU A 80 17.38 9.86 36.98
N ASP A 81 16.70 10.40 38.00
CA ASP A 81 17.02 11.66 38.70
C ASP A 81 17.38 11.37 40.16
N ASN A 82 18.68 11.49 40.51
CA ASN A 82 19.18 11.32 41.88
C ASN A 82 18.77 9.99 42.54
N ASN A 83 18.99 8.87 41.85
CA ASN A 83 18.66 7.50 42.25
C ASN A 83 17.14 7.23 42.37
N LYS A 84 16.36 7.86 41.51
CA LYS A 84 14.91 7.66 41.43
C LYS A 84 14.50 7.56 39.98
N ASP A 85 13.90 6.43 39.64
CA ASP A 85 13.35 6.22 38.31
C ASP A 85 12.19 7.20 38.05
N GLN A 86 12.11 7.60 36.79
CA GLN A 86 11.09 8.44 36.22
C GLN A 86 10.81 8.04 34.78
N ILE A 87 9.69 8.55 34.28
CA ILE A 87 9.24 8.37 32.90
C ILE A 87 9.29 9.74 32.25
N VAL A 88 9.83 9.82 31.04
CA VAL A 88 9.91 11.07 30.29
C VAL A 88 8.83 11.09 29.22
N GLY A 89 8.14 12.22 29.11
CA GLY A 89 7.15 12.48 28.07
C GLY A 89 7.63 13.64 27.22
N LEU A 90 7.65 13.46 25.90
CA LEU A 90 8.00 14.49 24.93
C LEU A 90 6.86 14.65 23.94
N ARG A 91 6.44 15.88 23.68
CA ARG A 91 5.33 16.22 22.80
C ARG A 91 5.82 17.15 21.70
N PHE A 92 5.52 16.78 20.46
CA PHE A 92 5.93 17.49 19.25
C PHE A 92 4.69 17.94 18.49
N THR A 93 4.70 19.18 17.99
CA THR A 93 3.60 19.74 17.19
C THR A 93 4.09 20.21 15.83
N GLY A 94 3.18 20.31 14.86
CA GLY A 94 3.50 20.85 13.53
C GLY A 94 4.38 19.94 12.68
N LEU A 95 4.34 18.63 12.89
CA LEU A 95 5.00 17.66 12.00
C LEU A 95 4.25 17.50 10.67
N ASN A 96 2.92 17.71 10.68
CA ASN A 96 2.04 17.71 9.52
C ASN A 96 2.25 16.48 8.63
N ILE A 97 2.32 15.31 9.26
CA ILE A 97 2.51 14.03 8.56
C ILE A 97 1.12 13.56 8.13
N PRO A 98 0.84 13.37 6.82
CA PRO A 98 -0.46 12.88 6.36
C PRO A 98 -0.85 11.57 7.03
N HIS A 99 -2.16 11.36 7.24
CA HIS A 99 -2.68 10.07 7.71
C HIS A 99 -2.28 8.96 6.73
N GLY A 100 -1.91 7.80 7.26
CA GLY A 100 -1.48 6.66 6.46
C GLY A 100 -0.17 6.87 5.70
N ALA A 101 0.53 8.00 5.88
CA ALA A 101 1.78 8.25 5.19
C ALA A 101 2.82 7.16 5.52
N ALA A 102 3.49 6.66 4.48
CA ALA A 102 4.56 5.71 4.65
C ALA A 102 5.78 6.41 5.28
N ILE A 103 6.12 6.03 6.51
CA ILE A 103 7.29 6.55 7.21
C ILE A 103 8.53 5.79 6.74
N SER A 104 9.48 6.50 6.15
CA SER A 104 10.76 5.93 5.71
C SER A 104 11.79 5.91 6.84
N LYS A 105 11.84 6.97 7.66
CA LYS A 105 12.79 7.09 8.78
C LYS A 105 12.30 8.11 9.80
N ALA A 106 12.50 7.85 11.09
CA ALA A 106 12.25 8.82 12.15
C ALA A 106 13.31 8.73 13.26
N HIS A 107 13.67 9.84 13.89
CA HIS A 107 14.56 9.82 15.05
C HIS A 107 14.38 11.06 15.94
N LEU A 108 14.59 10.88 17.23
CA LEU A 108 14.76 11.96 18.19
C LEU A 108 16.20 12.44 18.19
N GLN A 109 16.41 13.72 18.47
CA GLN A 109 17.72 14.31 18.68
C GLN A 109 17.72 15.15 19.97
N PHE A 110 18.73 14.94 20.80
CA PHE A 110 18.91 15.60 22.09
C PHE A 110 20.20 16.41 22.14
N GLU A 111 20.11 17.62 22.69
CA GLU A 111 21.28 18.42 23.06
C GLU A 111 21.78 18.00 24.45
N VAL A 112 23.07 17.71 24.56
CA VAL A 112 23.66 17.25 25.82
C VAL A 112 23.72 18.39 26.83
N LYS A 113 23.09 18.20 27.99
CA LYS A 113 23.09 19.17 29.09
C LYS A 113 24.41 19.15 29.84
N ASP A 114 24.75 17.98 30.36
CA ASP A 114 25.97 17.75 31.11
C ASP A 114 26.43 16.30 31.02
N ASN A 115 27.39 15.93 31.87
CA ASN A 115 28.01 14.61 31.90
C ASN A 115 27.46 13.71 33.00
N THR A 116 26.22 13.94 33.46
CA THR A 116 25.49 13.02 34.33
C THR A 116 25.07 11.81 33.52
N ASN A 117 25.60 10.65 33.90
CA ASN A 117 25.38 9.38 33.20
C ASN A 117 25.24 8.27 34.22
N GLU A 118 24.23 7.44 34.04
CA GLU A 118 24.07 6.17 34.76
C GLU A 118 24.00 5.04 33.75
N ASN A 119 24.74 3.96 33.98
CA ASN A 119 24.90 2.84 33.06
C ASN A 119 24.61 1.50 33.75
N PRO A 120 24.05 0.50 33.04
CA PRO A 120 23.60 0.56 31.65
C PRO A 120 22.42 1.53 31.50
N CYS A 121 22.39 2.30 30.41
CA CYS A 121 21.28 3.19 30.09
C CYS A 121 20.60 2.65 28.88
N VAL A 122 19.36 2.21 29.02
CA VAL A 122 18.58 1.66 27.91
C VAL A 122 17.19 2.24 27.97
N LEU A 123 16.76 2.77 26.84
CA LEU A 123 15.56 3.57 26.69
C LEU A 123 14.65 2.90 25.68
N ASN A 124 13.44 2.58 26.09
CA ASN A 124 12.35 2.16 25.22
C ASN A 124 11.47 3.37 24.94
N ILE A 125 11.36 3.70 23.66
CA ILE A 125 10.64 4.87 23.15
C ILE A 125 9.35 4.37 22.53
N TYR A 126 8.24 4.68 23.17
CA TYR A 126 6.88 4.39 22.72
C TYR A 126 6.24 5.65 22.15
N GLY A 127 5.28 5.48 21.26
CA GLY A 127 4.31 6.52 20.91
C GLY A 127 3.11 6.49 21.84
N GLN A 128 2.33 7.56 21.87
CA GLN A 128 0.99 7.53 22.44
C GLN A 128 -0.05 7.13 21.36
N LYS A 129 -0.95 6.19 21.67
CA LYS A 129 -2.15 5.87 20.88
C LYS A 129 -3.31 6.83 21.19
N GLY A 130 -4.20 7.02 20.22
CA GLY A 130 -5.44 7.79 20.31
C GLY A 130 -5.34 9.21 19.73
N SER A 131 -6.45 9.92 19.77
CA SER A 131 -6.62 11.27 19.20
C SER A 131 -5.87 12.38 19.96
N ASN A 132 -5.71 13.52 19.27
CA ASN A 132 -4.80 14.65 19.55
C ASN A 132 -4.29 14.77 21.00
N PRO A 133 -3.07 14.27 21.27
CA PRO A 133 -2.46 14.31 22.58
C PRO A 133 -2.41 15.71 23.18
N LEU A 134 -3.00 15.86 24.37
CA LEU A 134 -2.90 17.08 25.17
C LEU A 134 -1.47 17.28 25.71
N THR A 135 -1.15 18.54 26.01
CA THR A 135 0.05 18.91 26.77
C THR A 135 0.09 18.17 28.10
N PHE A 136 1.28 17.93 28.63
CA PHE A 136 1.43 17.36 29.96
C PHE A 136 0.93 18.33 31.03
N SER A 137 0.39 17.78 32.13
CA SER A 137 -0.16 18.51 33.26
C SER A 137 0.46 18.04 34.57
N SER A 138 0.24 18.80 35.65
CA SER A 138 0.69 18.40 36.99
C SER A 138 -0.18 17.31 37.63
N ASN A 139 -1.12 16.71 36.88
CA ASN A 139 -1.96 15.63 37.39
C ASN A 139 -1.11 14.39 37.65
N PRO A 140 -1.32 13.68 38.77
CA PRO A 140 -0.53 12.49 39.05
C PRO A 140 -0.67 11.42 37.96
N ASN A 141 0.46 10.85 37.53
CA ASN A 141 0.55 9.78 36.53
C ASN A 141 0.13 10.18 35.10
N ASP A 142 0.20 11.46 34.73
CA ASP A 142 -0.17 11.94 33.39
C ASP A 142 0.53 11.15 32.27
N ILE A 143 1.83 10.87 32.42
CA ILE A 143 2.63 10.20 31.37
C ILE A 143 2.34 8.71 31.36
N SER A 144 2.42 8.04 32.52
CA SER A 144 2.26 6.57 32.58
C SER A 144 0.84 6.09 32.30
N ASN A 145 -0.16 6.96 32.42
CA ASN A 145 -1.55 6.62 32.10
C ASN A 145 -1.88 6.77 30.60
N ARG A 146 -0.96 7.31 29.78
CA ARG A 146 -1.15 7.39 28.33
C ARG A 146 -1.00 5.99 27.72
N THR A 147 -1.95 5.63 26.87
CA THR A 147 -1.92 4.37 26.12
C THR A 147 -0.75 4.39 25.15
N LYS A 148 0.12 3.38 25.20
CA LYS A 148 1.31 3.29 24.35
C LYS A 148 1.02 2.57 23.04
N THR A 149 1.86 2.82 22.04
CA THR A 149 2.00 1.96 20.85
C THR A 149 2.41 0.54 21.25
N ASP A 150 2.03 -0.45 20.44
CA ASP A 150 2.46 -1.84 20.60
C ASP A 150 3.92 -2.00 20.12
N ASN A 151 4.28 -1.32 19.05
CA ASN A 151 5.65 -1.16 18.59
C ASN A 151 6.39 -0.12 19.43
N TYR A 152 7.67 -0.37 19.67
CA TYR A 152 8.56 0.55 20.39
C TYR A 152 9.98 0.43 19.83
N ALA A 153 10.74 1.49 19.97
CA ALA A 153 12.15 1.48 19.59
C ALA A 153 13.03 1.44 20.85
N THR A 154 13.96 0.50 20.90
CA THR A 154 14.99 0.45 21.95
C THR A 154 16.20 1.28 21.53
N TRP A 155 16.76 2.05 22.46
CA TRP A 155 17.93 2.89 22.28
C TRP A 155 18.79 2.89 23.54
N SER A 156 20.09 2.60 23.45
CA SER A 156 21.01 2.90 24.55
C SER A 156 22.00 3.94 24.11
N PRO A 157 21.76 5.18 24.51
CA PRO A 157 22.70 6.23 24.22
C PRO A 157 24.09 5.90 24.81
N PRO A 158 25.20 6.24 24.11
CA PRO A 158 26.54 6.27 24.72
C PRO A 158 26.54 7.17 25.95
N THR A 159 27.60 7.09 26.76
CA THR A 159 27.86 8.16 27.74
C THR A 159 27.96 9.53 27.07
N TRP A 160 27.24 10.51 27.59
CA TRP A 160 27.24 11.88 27.13
C TRP A 160 28.27 12.70 27.91
N ASN A 161 29.11 13.44 27.20
CA ASN A 161 30.10 14.33 27.77
C ASN A 161 29.73 15.79 27.47
N ASN A 162 30.15 16.69 28.36
CA ASN A 162 29.99 18.12 28.14
C ASN A 162 30.54 18.52 26.76
N ASN A 163 29.71 19.20 25.94
CA ASN A 163 29.98 19.64 24.57
C ASN A 163 30.02 18.54 23.50
N ASP A 164 29.51 17.34 23.79
CA ASP A 164 29.22 16.39 22.71
C ASP A 164 28.24 17.00 21.70
N PRO A 165 28.33 16.62 20.41
CA PRO A 165 27.33 17.03 19.42
C PRO A 165 25.95 16.45 19.79
N PRO A 166 24.86 16.98 19.20
CA PRO A 166 23.52 16.44 19.40
C PRO A 166 23.48 14.93 19.16
N ARG A 167 22.74 14.22 20.00
CA ARG A 167 22.67 12.76 20.04
C ARG A 167 21.34 12.29 19.48
N SER A 168 21.39 11.39 18.51
CA SER A 168 20.18 10.85 17.87
C SER A 168 19.78 9.50 18.48
N SER A 169 18.48 9.24 18.57
CA SER A 169 17.93 7.94 18.92
C SER A 169 18.12 6.91 17.80
N SER A 170 17.80 5.65 18.11
CA SER A 170 17.49 4.63 17.12
C SER A 170 16.29 5.04 16.24
N ASN A 171 16.08 4.32 15.13
CA ASN A 171 15.01 4.60 14.18
C ASN A 171 13.64 4.35 14.83
N LEU A 172 12.76 5.35 14.77
CA LEU A 172 11.41 5.34 15.33
C LEU A 172 10.34 5.04 14.27
N GLN A 173 10.73 4.48 13.12
CA GLN A 173 9.86 4.30 11.96
C GLN A 173 8.62 3.46 12.31
N GLU A 174 8.76 2.28 12.92
CA GLU A 174 7.62 1.43 13.28
C GLU A 174 6.70 2.09 14.32
N VAL A 175 7.28 2.82 15.29
CA VAL A 175 6.53 3.56 16.31
C VAL A 175 5.65 4.63 15.68
N LEU A 176 6.23 5.44 14.77
CA LEU A 176 5.45 6.48 14.10
C LEU A 176 4.53 5.90 13.03
N GLN A 177 4.90 4.80 12.38
CA GLN A 177 4.04 4.13 11.40
C GLN A 177 2.74 3.66 12.06
N GLU A 178 2.82 3.11 13.27
CA GLU A 178 1.64 2.72 14.05
C GLU A 178 0.80 3.93 14.49
N ILE A 179 1.41 5.10 14.74
CA ILE A 179 0.68 6.32 15.09
C ILE A 179 -0.11 6.85 13.89
N VAL A 180 0.54 6.98 12.73
CA VAL A 180 -0.09 7.56 11.53
C VAL A 180 -1.13 6.65 10.87
N MET A 181 -1.14 5.36 11.21
CA MET A 181 -2.12 4.37 10.71
C MET A 181 -3.36 4.22 11.59
N GLN A 182 -3.50 5.00 12.67
CA GLN A 182 -4.69 4.94 13.53
C GLN A 182 -5.87 5.67 12.89
N ASP A 183 -7.06 5.06 12.93
CA ASP A 183 -8.30 5.62 12.34
C ASP A 183 -8.63 7.05 12.83
N GLU A 184 -8.21 7.44 14.04
CA GLU A 184 -8.43 8.80 14.57
C GLU A 184 -7.25 9.77 14.34
N TYR A 185 -6.25 9.43 13.51
CA TYR A 185 -5.01 10.19 13.40
C TYR A 185 -5.14 11.47 12.56
N ASN A 186 -5.11 12.65 13.15
CA ASN A 186 -5.11 13.91 12.40
C ASN A 186 -3.65 14.41 12.17
N PRO A 187 -3.22 14.79 10.95
CA PRO A 187 -1.86 15.28 10.68
C PRO A 187 -1.43 16.56 11.44
N ASP A 188 -2.39 17.42 11.82
CA ASP A 188 -2.13 18.60 12.66
C ASP A 188 -1.97 18.24 14.14
N GLN A 189 -2.26 16.99 14.52
CA GLN A 189 -2.19 16.56 15.90
C GLN A 189 -0.75 16.44 16.39
N ALA A 190 -0.59 16.53 17.70
CA ALA A 190 0.72 16.35 18.31
C ALA A 190 1.14 14.88 18.33
N ILE A 191 2.43 14.62 18.24
CA ILE A 191 3.00 13.30 18.50
C ILE A 191 3.62 13.33 19.90
N VAL A 192 3.18 12.40 20.75
CA VAL A 192 3.76 12.18 22.07
C VAL A 192 4.61 10.93 22.06
N LEU A 193 5.86 11.07 22.49
CA LEU A 193 6.78 9.98 22.74
C LEU A 193 6.97 9.81 24.24
N ILE A 194 6.88 8.57 24.70
CA ILE A 194 7.03 8.16 26.09
C ILE A 194 8.29 7.34 26.20
N ILE A 195 9.23 7.79 27.03
CA ILE A 195 10.52 7.15 27.21
C ILE A 195 10.54 6.50 28.58
N GLU A 196 10.76 5.19 28.58
CA GLU A 196 10.94 4.34 29.76
C GLU A 196 12.24 3.56 29.67
N GLY A 197 12.68 2.93 30.75
CA GLY A 197 13.84 2.04 30.71
C GLY A 197 14.65 2.09 31.98
N ILE A 198 15.99 2.11 31.84
CA ILE A 198 16.96 2.15 32.95
C ILE A 198 18.11 3.12 32.62
N GLY A 199 18.84 3.56 33.65
CA GLY A 199 20.00 4.44 33.56
C GLY A 199 19.64 5.92 33.38
N ALA A 200 20.63 6.75 33.04
CA ALA A 200 20.45 8.21 32.99
C ALA A 200 21.25 8.86 31.87
N ARG A 201 20.63 9.80 31.15
CA ARG A 201 21.29 10.83 30.34
C ARG A 201 20.58 12.15 30.53
N ASN A 202 21.35 13.23 30.75
CA ASN A 202 20.76 14.56 30.91
C ASN A 202 20.74 15.31 29.57
N ALA A 203 19.55 15.56 29.06
CA ALA A 203 19.31 16.40 27.89
C ALA A 203 18.88 17.81 28.30
N ILE A 204 19.10 18.79 27.42
CA ILE A 204 18.57 20.14 27.61
C ILE A 204 17.05 20.11 27.37
N SER A 205 16.27 20.56 28.35
CA SER A 205 14.81 20.76 28.25
C SER A 205 14.45 22.05 27.50
N PHE A 206 13.17 22.22 27.19
CA PHE A 206 12.63 23.48 26.70
C PHE A 206 12.92 24.66 27.63
N ASP A 207 12.68 24.50 28.94
CA ASP A 207 12.76 25.57 29.95
C ASP A 207 14.15 26.18 30.08
N GLN A 208 15.18 25.43 29.70
CA GLN A 208 16.55 25.93 29.68
C GLN A 208 17.06 26.25 28.27
N GLY A 209 16.63 25.49 27.26
CA GLY A 209 17.01 25.67 25.86
C GLY A 209 16.34 26.85 25.15
N ASN A 210 15.32 27.47 25.77
CA ASN A 210 14.42 28.45 25.15
C ASN A 210 13.89 27.97 23.79
N GLY A 211 13.55 26.69 23.68
CA GLY A 211 13.11 26.02 22.44
C GLY A 211 14.24 25.62 21.48
N SER A 212 15.24 26.48 21.25
CA SER A 212 16.28 26.24 20.22
C SER A 212 17.19 25.03 20.44
N LYS A 213 17.26 24.53 21.68
CA LYS A 213 18.05 23.36 22.09
C LYS A 213 17.20 22.27 22.74
N ALA A 214 15.88 22.45 22.71
CA ALA A 214 14.98 21.43 23.20
C ALA A 214 15.03 20.20 22.27
N PRO A 215 14.56 19.03 22.72
CA PRO A 215 14.49 17.83 21.89
C PRO A 215 13.87 18.13 20.52
N LEU A 216 14.45 17.54 19.48
CA LEU A 216 14.03 17.66 18.09
C LEU A 216 13.56 16.29 17.60
N LEU A 217 12.39 16.22 16.98
CA LEU A 217 11.92 15.02 16.28
C LEU A 217 12.00 15.28 14.77
N CYS A 218 12.74 14.43 14.06
CA CYS A 218 12.84 14.45 12.60
C CYS A 218 12.18 13.21 12.01
N VAL A 219 11.30 13.40 11.03
CA VAL A 219 10.54 12.35 10.35
C VAL A 219 10.64 12.52 8.85
N THR A 220 10.92 11.43 8.14
CA THR A 220 10.94 11.35 6.68
C THR A 220 9.81 10.45 6.21
N PHE A 221 8.92 10.96 5.37
CA PHE A 221 7.70 10.30 4.93
C PHE A 221 7.35 10.68 3.48
N ASP A 222 6.52 9.88 2.83
CA ASP A 222 6.00 10.20 1.49
C ASP A 222 4.96 11.32 1.57
N ALA A 223 5.21 12.41 0.83
CA ALA A 223 4.34 13.59 0.81
C ALA A 223 3.37 13.62 -0.37
N ASP A 224 3.49 12.68 -1.31
CA ASP A 224 2.52 12.51 -2.40
C ASP A 224 1.30 11.67 -1.95
N ASN A 225 1.34 11.07 -0.75
CA ASN A 225 0.14 10.74 0.02
C ASN A 225 -0.38 12.04 0.65
N CYS A 226 -1.34 12.66 -0.01
CA CYS A 226 -2.02 13.86 0.45
C CYS A 226 -2.83 13.63 1.73
N TYR A 227 -2.99 14.71 2.50
CA TYR A 227 -3.81 14.79 3.71
C TYR A 227 -5.24 14.36 3.37
N ASP A 228 -5.80 13.46 4.15
CA ASP A 228 -7.20 13.02 4.12
C ASP A 228 -7.75 13.34 5.51
N THR A 229 -8.51 14.43 5.63
CA THR A 229 -8.92 15.00 6.91
C THR A 229 -9.97 14.17 7.63
N ASP A 230 -10.72 13.34 6.90
CA ASP A 230 -11.85 12.59 7.45
C ASP A 230 -11.75 11.06 7.30
N PHE A 231 -10.63 10.58 6.75
CA PHE A 231 -10.21 9.18 6.72
C PHE A 231 -11.08 8.30 5.82
N ASP A 232 -11.66 8.88 4.77
CA ASP A 232 -12.54 8.15 3.86
C ASP A 232 -11.80 7.52 2.66
N GLY A 233 -10.49 7.76 2.53
CA GLY A 233 -9.64 7.26 1.46
C GLY A 233 -9.52 8.21 0.26
N THR A 234 -10.13 9.39 0.33
CA THR A 234 -10.02 10.48 -0.64
C THR A 234 -9.16 11.60 -0.05
N CYS A 235 -8.33 12.22 -0.85
CA CYS A 235 -7.43 13.24 -0.35
C CYS A 235 -8.06 14.64 -0.35
N ASP A 236 -7.78 15.47 0.64
CA ASP A 236 -8.27 16.85 0.85
C ASP A 236 -8.31 17.75 -0.40
N ILE A 237 -7.40 17.53 -1.34
CA ILE A 237 -7.30 18.32 -2.56
C ILE A 237 -8.31 17.88 -3.64
N ASP A 238 -8.73 16.62 -3.58
CA ASP A 238 -9.73 15.97 -4.43
C ASP A 238 -11.02 15.62 -3.66
N ASP A 239 -11.04 15.86 -2.35
CA ASP A 239 -12.13 15.61 -1.40
C ASP A 239 -13.11 16.78 -1.41
N ILE A 240 -14.36 16.46 -1.75
CA ILE A 240 -15.45 17.40 -1.90
C ILE A 240 -16.11 17.64 -0.53
N CYS A 241 -15.97 16.69 0.41
CA CYS A 241 -16.77 16.57 1.62
C CYS A 241 -16.07 16.53 2.97
N LEU A 242 -15.01 17.31 3.18
CA LEU A 242 -14.43 17.55 4.51
C LEU A 242 -15.39 18.15 5.60
N PRO A 243 -15.69 17.47 6.73
CA PRO A 243 -15.42 16.06 7.04
C PRO A 243 -16.61 15.14 6.72
N GLY A 244 -16.37 14.04 6.00
CA GLY A 244 -17.34 13.01 5.73
C GLY A 244 -17.11 12.26 4.41
N PRO A 245 -17.82 11.14 4.19
CA PRO A 245 -17.63 10.31 3.01
C PRO A 245 -17.93 11.07 1.71
N GLU A 246 -17.23 10.74 0.63
CA GLU A 246 -17.42 11.41 -0.67
C GLU A 246 -18.83 11.24 -1.28
N PRO A 247 -19.27 12.18 -2.13
CA PRO A 247 -20.54 12.06 -2.84
C PRO A 247 -20.68 10.73 -3.58
N GLY A 248 -21.76 10.00 -3.27
CA GLY A 248 -22.05 8.67 -3.80
C GLY A 248 -21.62 7.50 -2.91
N GLN A 249 -20.85 7.73 -1.85
CA GLN A 249 -20.56 6.71 -0.84
C GLN A 249 -21.82 6.36 -0.04
N PRO A 250 -22.04 5.07 0.29
CA PRO A 250 -23.19 4.65 1.08
C PRO A 250 -23.07 5.18 2.52
N CYS A 251 -24.18 5.63 3.08
CA CYS A 251 -24.26 6.15 4.44
C CYS A 251 -25.55 5.65 5.12
N ASN A 252 -25.91 6.19 6.28
CA ASN A 252 -27.23 5.98 6.89
C ASN A 252 -27.71 7.31 7.49
N ASP A 253 -28.77 7.89 6.96
CA ASP A 253 -29.25 9.22 7.39
C ASP A 253 -30.10 9.15 8.68
N GLY A 254 -30.32 7.94 9.19
CA GLY A 254 -31.12 7.65 10.38
C GLY A 254 -32.63 7.80 10.16
N ASP A 255 -33.07 8.13 8.95
CA ASP A 255 -34.46 8.23 8.57
C ASP A 255 -34.94 6.86 8.07
N SER A 256 -35.78 6.20 8.86
CA SER A 256 -36.39 4.91 8.48
C SER A 256 -37.27 4.97 7.22
N SER A 257 -37.55 6.19 6.71
CA SER A 257 -38.35 6.43 5.51
C SER A 257 -37.53 6.59 4.22
N THR A 258 -36.21 6.37 4.27
CA THR A 258 -35.31 6.47 3.11
C THR A 258 -34.53 5.17 2.85
N SER A 259 -34.07 4.98 1.62
CA SER A 259 -33.19 3.87 1.17
C SER A 259 -32.06 4.36 0.31
N ASN A 260 -31.03 3.51 0.15
CA ASN A 260 -29.86 3.81 -0.67
C ASN A 260 -29.23 5.16 -0.28
N ASP A 261 -29.18 5.38 1.03
CA ASP A 261 -28.55 6.52 1.68
C ASP A 261 -27.15 6.69 1.15
N ALA A 262 -26.91 7.84 0.55
CA ALA A 262 -25.63 8.20 0.00
C ALA A 262 -25.29 9.64 0.33
N ILE A 263 -24.00 9.94 0.39
CA ILE A 263 -23.57 11.32 0.56
C ILE A 263 -23.86 12.10 -0.73
N ASN A 264 -24.45 13.29 -0.60
CA ASN A 264 -24.67 14.20 -1.74
C ASN A 264 -23.51 15.22 -1.89
N ASN A 265 -23.54 16.04 -2.93
CA ASN A 265 -22.51 17.07 -3.18
C ASN A 265 -22.47 18.20 -2.13
N ASP A 266 -23.46 18.27 -1.25
CA ASP A 266 -23.51 19.21 -0.11
C ASP A 266 -23.06 18.53 1.20
N CYS A 267 -22.55 17.29 1.11
CA CYS A 267 -21.96 16.50 2.20
C CYS A 267 -22.97 16.11 3.28
N GLU A 268 -24.22 15.97 2.87
CA GLU A 268 -25.30 15.46 3.70
C GLU A 268 -25.54 13.99 3.35
N CYS A 269 -25.59 13.14 4.38
CA CYS A 269 -26.12 11.80 4.21
C CYS A 269 -27.62 11.93 3.98
N VAL A 270 -28.05 11.60 2.77
CA VAL A 270 -29.46 11.66 2.37
C VAL A 270 -29.80 10.36 1.70
N GLY A 271 -30.86 9.73 2.16
CA GLY A 271 -31.46 8.62 1.46
C GLY A 271 -32.50 9.06 0.44
N ILE A 272 -32.70 8.18 -0.52
CA ILE A 272 -33.82 8.29 -1.46
C ILE A 272 -35.05 7.91 -0.66
N HIS A 273 -35.95 8.87 -0.44
CA HIS A 273 -37.21 8.61 0.22
C HIS A 273 -37.91 7.42 -0.43
N TYR A 274 -38.40 6.49 0.39
CA TYR A 274 -39.22 5.42 -0.13
C TYR A 274 -40.44 6.03 -0.77
N ASP A 275 -40.59 5.76 -2.06
CA ASP A 275 -41.83 6.04 -2.77
C ASP A 275 -43.03 5.37 -2.07
N CYS A 276 -42.77 4.23 -1.41
CA CYS A 276 -43.72 3.50 -0.56
C CYS A 276 -43.23 3.32 0.87
N PRO A 277 -43.41 4.32 1.75
CA PRO A 277 -42.84 4.32 3.11
C PRO A 277 -43.30 3.15 3.98
N ASP A 278 -44.56 2.72 3.83
CA ASP A 278 -45.12 1.62 4.61
C ASP A 278 -44.53 0.25 4.21
N LEU A 279 -43.99 0.14 2.99
CA LEU A 279 -43.37 -1.08 2.47
C LEU A 279 -41.84 -1.04 2.51
N GLN A 280 -41.25 0.13 2.79
CA GLN A 280 -39.81 0.38 2.67
C GLN A 280 -39.27 -0.07 1.29
N MET A 281 -39.99 0.30 0.22
CA MET A 281 -39.61 -0.02 -1.16
C MET A 281 -39.75 1.20 -2.07
N GLN A 282 -38.95 1.24 -3.13
CA GLN A 282 -39.07 2.23 -4.22
C GLN A 282 -39.98 1.70 -5.32
N PHE A 283 -40.54 2.59 -6.14
CA PHE A 283 -41.31 2.18 -7.32
C PHE A 283 -40.42 1.35 -8.26
N GLY A 284 -40.96 0.23 -8.78
CA GLY A 284 -40.20 -0.69 -9.61
C GLY A 284 -39.35 -1.71 -8.86
N ASN A 285 -39.23 -1.61 -7.52
CA ASN A 285 -38.59 -2.68 -6.74
C ASN A 285 -39.34 -4.00 -6.96
N PRO A 286 -38.61 -5.12 -7.11
CA PRO A 286 -39.22 -6.43 -7.19
C PRO A 286 -39.97 -6.73 -5.89
N CYS A 287 -41.14 -7.32 -6.02
CA CYS A 287 -41.96 -7.77 -4.93
C CYS A 287 -42.67 -9.08 -5.33
N ASP A 288 -43.56 -9.60 -4.49
CA ASP A 288 -44.40 -10.76 -4.81
C ASP A 288 -45.86 -10.43 -4.42
N ASP A 289 -46.75 -10.33 -5.40
CA ASP A 289 -48.17 -10.02 -5.20
C ASP A 289 -49.00 -11.26 -4.83
N ASN A 290 -48.32 -12.40 -4.70
CA ASN A 290 -48.84 -13.73 -4.38
C ASN A 290 -49.90 -14.22 -5.38
N ASN A 291 -49.92 -13.64 -6.58
CA ASN A 291 -50.82 -14.02 -7.64
C ASN A 291 -50.05 -14.81 -8.72
N PRO A 292 -50.24 -16.13 -8.81
CA PRO A 292 -49.49 -16.98 -9.76
C PRO A 292 -49.89 -16.80 -11.23
N TYR A 293 -50.76 -15.82 -11.53
CA TYR A 293 -51.13 -15.43 -12.89
C TYR A 293 -50.44 -14.14 -13.34
N THR A 294 -49.63 -13.56 -12.46
CA THR A 294 -48.82 -12.37 -12.68
C THR A 294 -47.33 -12.73 -12.54
N CYS A 295 -46.45 -11.98 -13.19
CA CYS A 295 -45.00 -12.19 -13.18
C CYS A 295 -44.27 -10.84 -13.23
N GLN A 296 -42.99 -10.79 -12.88
CA GLN A 296 -42.22 -9.55 -12.74
C GLN A 296 -42.93 -8.54 -11.83
N ASP A 297 -43.30 -8.98 -10.62
CA ASP A 297 -44.08 -8.14 -9.73
C ASP A 297 -43.24 -6.98 -9.23
N ILE A 298 -43.80 -5.79 -9.37
CA ILE A 298 -43.13 -4.56 -8.99
C ILE A 298 -44.01 -3.72 -8.08
N ILE A 299 -43.35 -2.95 -7.23
CA ILE A 299 -44.02 -1.91 -6.45
C ILE A 299 -44.48 -0.80 -7.39
N THR A 300 -45.80 -0.66 -7.50
CA THR A 300 -46.44 0.36 -8.34
C THR A 300 -46.48 1.72 -7.64
N PHE A 301 -46.84 2.76 -8.39
CA PHE A 301 -47.00 4.12 -7.85
C PHE A 301 -48.09 4.26 -6.77
N ASN A 302 -49.00 3.28 -6.67
CA ASN A 302 -50.01 3.22 -5.62
C ASN A 302 -49.53 2.48 -4.37
N CYS A 303 -48.27 2.05 -4.34
CA CYS A 303 -47.72 1.19 -3.30
C CYS A 303 -48.41 -0.15 -3.16
N ASP A 304 -48.95 -0.65 -4.27
CA ASP A 304 -49.39 -2.01 -4.41
C ASP A 304 -48.27 -2.81 -5.09
N CYS A 305 -47.96 -4.00 -4.56
CA CYS A 305 -47.22 -5.00 -5.32
C CYS A 305 -48.16 -5.59 -6.36
N VAL A 306 -47.83 -5.44 -7.64
CA VAL A 306 -48.65 -5.94 -8.75
C VAL A 306 -47.72 -6.48 -9.81
N GLY A 307 -47.99 -7.69 -10.26
CA GLY A 307 -47.31 -8.25 -11.41
C GLY A 307 -48.03 -8.14 -12.73
N ILE A 308 -47.31 -8.49 -13.77
CA ILE A 308 -47.74 -8.44 -15.16
C ILE A 308 -48.62 -9.66 -15.44
N PRO A 309 -49.90 -9.51 -15.83
CA PRO A 309 -50.75 -10.64 -16.15
C PRO A 309 -50.18 -11.45 -17.32
N THR A 310 -50.10 -12.76 -17.16
CA THR A 310 -49.60 -13.76 -18.14
C THR A 310 -50.42 -13.85 -19.45
N ASN A 311 -51.43 -12.98 -19.64
CA ASN A 311 -52.16 -12.82 -20.90
C ASN A 311 -52.96 -11.48 -20.96
N GLY A 312 -52.51 -10.50 -21.77
CA GLY A 312 -53.22 -9.24 -22.04
C GLY A 312 -52.30 -8.03 -22.26
N ASP A 313 -52.87 -6.92 -22.76
CA ASP A 313 -52.16 -5.61 -22.85
C ASP A 313 -51.74 -5.16 -21.44
N LEU A 314 -50.43 -4.98 -21.19
CA LEU A 314 -49.96 -4.36 -19.94
C LEU A 314 -50.22 -2.86 -20.00
N VAL A 315 -51.06 -2.32 -19.10
CA VAL A 315 -51.34 -0.89 -19.02
C VAL A 315 -50.56 -0.25 -17.87
N LEU A 316 -49.47 0.44 -18.18
CA LEU A 316 -48.74 1.28 -17.22
C LEU A 316 -49.43 2.63 -17.10
N SER A 317 -49.53 3.17 -15.87
CA SER A 317 -49.99 4.53 -15.60
C SER A 317 -48.90 5.29 -14.86
N ILE A 318 -48.40 6.36 -15.46
CA ILE A 318 -47.21 7.09 -15.02
C ILE A 318 -47.63 8.54 -14.73
N PRO A 319 -47.71 8.96 -13.45
CA PRO A 319 -48.08 10.33 -13.09
C PRO A 319 -46.89 11.30 -13.23
N ILE A 320 -47.19 12.60 -13.19
CA ILE A 320 -46.21 13.66 -12.91
C ILE A 320 -45.86 13.60 -11.40
N LEU A 321 -44.58 13.51 -11.05
CA LEU A 321 -44.12 13.27 -9.67
C LEU A 321 -43.64 14.53 -8.92
N HIS A 322 -43.22 15.58 -9.65
CA HIS A 322 -42.60 16.76 -9.06
C HIS A 322 -43.08 18.02 -9.77
N ASP A 323 -42.99 19.17 -9.09
CA ASP A 323 -43.44 20.47 -9.61
C ASP A 323 -42.73 20.87 -10.91
N ASN A 324 -41.48 20.44 -11.10
CA ASN A 324 -40.73 20.71 -12.32
C ASN A 324 -40.90 19.64 -13.42
N HIS A 325 -41.85 18.72 -13.26
CA HIS A 325 -42.17 17.71 -14.25
C HIS A 325 -43.31 18.13 -15.19
N ASP A 326 -44.03 19.20 -14.89
CA ASP A 326 -44.86 19.94 -15.84
C ASP A 326 -44.44 21.41 -15.90
N ALA A 327 -44.32 21.94 -17.12
CA ALA A 327 -43.74 23.27 -17.30
C ALA A 327 -44.33 24.02 -18.50
N GLU A 328 -44.26 25.36 -18.41
CA GLU A 328 -44.79 26.27 -19.42
C GLU A 328 -43.71 27.26 -19.86
N GLU A 329 -43.39 27.28 -21.15
CA GLU A 329 -42.39 28.17 -21.72
C GLU A 329 -43.04 29.25 -22.60
N ARG A 330 -42.89 30.52 -22.19
CA ARG A 330 -43.39 31.67 -22.95
C ARG A 330 -42.54 31.93 -24.19
N SER A 331 -43.11 32.64 -25.17
CA SER A 331 -42.41 33.05 -26.41
C SER A 331 -41.09 33.82 -26.25
N ASN A 332 -40.80 34.37 -25.07
CA ASN A 332 -39.52 35.02 -24.75
C ASN A 332 -38.48 34.04 -24.16
N GLY A 333 -38.78 32.74 -24.13
CA GLY A 333 -37.95 31.68 -23.58
C GLY A 333 -38.07 31.49 -22.07
N SER A 334 -38.87 32.31 -21.36
CA SER A 334 -39.05 32.15 -19.91
C SER A 334 -39.83 30.87 -19.61
N VAL A 335 -39.24 29.97 -18.83
CA VAL A 335 -39.86 28.71 -18.39
C VAL A 335 -40.42 28.88 -16.98
N SER A 336 -41.65 28.42 -16.76
CA SER A 336 -42.31 28.31 -15.46
C SER A 336 -42.44 26.83 -15.12
N THR A 337 -41.85 26.41 -14.00
CA THR A 337 -41.85 25.04 -13.47
C THR A 337 -42.56 24.98 -12.10
N SER A 338 -43.44 25.95 -11.86
CA SER A 338 -44.13 26.09 -10.57
C SER A 338 -45.51 26.75 -10.75
N SER A 339 -46.14 26.48 -11.90
CA SER A 339 -47.38 27.16 -12.29
C SER A 339 -48.55 26.43 -11.66
N SER A 340 -49.49 27.13 -11.05
CA SER A 340 -50.68 26.50 -10.45
C SER A 340 -51.67 25.94 -11.48
N ASP A 341 -51.47 26.21 -12.76
CA ASP A 341 -52.32 25.73 -13.82
C ASP A 341 -51.48 25.40 -15.06
N LEU A 342 -51.89 24.35 -15.76
CA LEU A 342 -51.25 23.94 -17.00
C LEU A 342 -52.10 24.40 -18.19
N GLU A 343 -51.69 25.49 -18.81
CA GLU A 343 -52.45 26.14 -19.86
C GLU A 343 -51.91 25.68 -21.20
N LEU A 344 -52.62 24.72 -21.79
CA LEU A 344 -52.21 24.08 -23.03
C LEU A 344 -52.10 25.12 -24.14
N VAL A 345 -50.84 25.54 -24.36
CA VAL A 345 -50.31 26.37 -25.44
C VAL A 345 -50.69 27.86 -25.44
N LYS A 346 -51.72 28.29 -24.72
CA LYS A 346 -52.08 29.72 -24.68
C LYS A 346 -52.53 30.17 -23.29
N ASP A 347 -51.82 31.18 -22.80
CA ASP A 347 -52.31 32.05 -21.74
C ASP A 347 -52.50 33.48 -22.26
N ASN A 348 -51.74 34.46 -21.77
CA ASN A 348 -51.70 35.82 -22.29
C ASN A 348 -50.89 35.93 -23.59
N SER A 349 -50.01 34.95 -23.84
CA SER A 349 -49.27 34.74 -25.08
C SER A 349 -49.27 33.25 -25.44
N THR A 350 -48.88 32.91 -26.67
CA THR A 350 -48.58 31.52 -27.02
C THR A 350 -47.36 31.04 -26.23
N GLN A 351 -47.42 29.79 -25.78
CA GLN A 351 -46.40 29.10 -25.02
C GLN A 351 -46.25 27.66 -25.49
N VAL A 352 -45.15 27.04 -25.08
CA VAL A 352 -44.87 25.62 -25.25
C VAL A 352 -45.07 24.94 -23.89
N VAL A 353 -45.73 23.79 -23.87
CA VAL A 353 -45.94 23.03 -22.64
C VAL A 353 -45.08 21.77 -22.66
N GLY A 354 -44.42 21.48 -21.55
CA GLY A 354 -43.62 20.28 -21.34
C GLY A 354 -44.24 19.39 -20.26
N LEU A 355 -44.22 18.08 -20.49
CA LEU A 355 -44.56 17.06 -19.51
C LEU A 355 -43.41 16.05 -19.43
N PHE A 356 -42.96 15.72 -18.22
CA PHE A 356 -41.86 14.80 -17.94
C PHE A 356 -42.37 13.65 -17.08
N PHE A 357 -42.30 12.43 -17.61
CA PHE A 357 -42.72 11.20 -16.95
C PHE A 357 -41.47 10.37 -16.64
N GLN A 358 -41.15 10.24 -15.35
CA GLN A 358 -39.98 9.51 -14.87
C GLN A 358 -40.25 8.01 -14.74
N ASN A 359 -39.19 7.20 -14.87
CA ASN A 359 -39.20 5.74 -14.63
C ASN A 359 -40.38 5.00 -15.29
N PRO A 360 -40.58 5.13 -16.62
CA PRO A 360 -41.76 4.57 -17.26
C PRO A 360 -41.79 3.04 -17.30
N GLY A 361 -40.67 2.35 -17.08
CA GLY A 361 -40.61 0.89 -16.98
C GLY A 361 -40.92 0.14 -18.28
N VAL A 362 -40.89 0.82 -19.43
CA VAL A 362 -41.26 0.22 -20.72
C VAL A 362 -40.05 -0.52 -21.31
N PRO A 363 -40.12 -1.82 -21.63
CA PRO A 363 -38.98 -2.53 -22.21
C PRO A 363 -38.59 -2.01 -23.60
N ALA A 364 -37.29 -2.07 -23.90
CA ALA A 364 -36.75 -1.61 -25.17
C ALA A 364 -37.30 -2.41 -26.36
N GLY A 365 -37.79 -1.72 -27.38
CA GLY A 365 -38.23 -2.35 -28.63
C GLY A 365 -39.58 -3.08 -28.60
N THR A 366 -40.29 -3.11 -27.45
CA THR A 366 -41.62 -3.71 -27.36
C THR A 366 -42.64 -2.97 -28.23
N GLU A 367 -43.64 -3.68 -28.76
CA GLU A 367 -44.69 -3.09 -29.58
C GLU A 367 -45.77 -2.42 -28.71
N LEU A 368 -45.85 -1.09 -28.79
CA LEU A 368 -46.87 -0.31 -28.06
C LEU A 368 -48.21 -0.33 -28.80
N THR A 369 -49.28 -0.79 -28.14
CA THR A 369 -50.62 -0.89 -28.72
C THR A 369 -51.42 0.40 -28.55
N GLU A 370 -51.32 1.07 -27.40
CA GLU A 370 -51.95 2.35 -27.11
C GLU A 370 -51.10 3.19 -26.16
N ALA A 371 -51.09 4.51 -26.32
CA ALA A 371 -50.63 5.41 -25.27
C ALA A 371 -51.40 6.73 -25.31
N PHE A 372 -51.70 7.33 -24.17
CA PHE A 372 -52.36 8.64 -24.10
C PHE A 372 -52.04 9.36 -22.80
N VAL A 373 -52.11 10.70 -22.81
CA VAL A 373 -52.12 11.49 -21.59
C VAL A 373 -53.57 11.81 -21.20
N GLN A 374 -53.92 11.53 -19.96
CA GLN A 374 -55.19 11.90 -19.36
C GLN A 374 -55.01 13.20 -18.56
N PHE A 375 -55.77 14.24 -18.91
CA PHE A 375 -55.81 15.49 -18.17
C PHE A 375 -57.06 15.59 -17.30
N THR A 376 -56.97 16.39 -16.23
CA THR A 376 -58.11 16.79 -15.40
C THR A 376 -58.37 18.29 -15.59
N VAL A 377 -59.60 18.70 -15.86
CA VAL A 377 -59.93 20.11 -16.10
C VAL A 377 -59.82 20.93 -14.81
N ASP A 378 -58.97 21.95 -14.81
CA ASP A 378 -58.89 22.90 -13.70
C ASP A 378 -59.84 24.08 -13.87
N GLU A 379 -59.85 24.70 -15.06
CA GLU A 379 -60.69 25.87 -15.32
C GLU A 379 -61.43 25.81 -16.65
N LYS A 380 -62.64 26.40 -16.67
CA LYS A 380 -63.52 26.51 -17.84
C LYS A 380 -63.09 27.63 -18.80
N LYS A 381 -61.79 27.76 -19.05
CA LYS A 381 -61.21 28.78 -19.94
C LYS A 381 -60.83 28.13 -21.27
N ASN A 382 -61.67 28.35 -22.27
CA ASN A 382 -61.50 27.80 -23.62
C ASN A 382 -61.16 28.90 -24.63
N SER A 383 -60.17 28.66 -25.50
CA SER A 383 -59.90 29.49 -26.69
C SER A 383 -59.92 28.61 -27.92
N ASN A 384 -60.80 28.94 -28.89
CA ASN A 384 -61.00 28.15 -30.10
C ASN A 384 -60.60 28.92 -31.38
N PRO A 385 -60.18 28.22 -32.46
CA PRO A 385 -59.94 26.78 -32.51
C PRO A 385 -58.78 26.35 -31.59
N CYS A 386 -58.90 25.19 -30.96
CA CYS A 386 -57.84 24.57 -30.17
C CYS A 386 -57.25 23.42 -30.99
N VAL A 387 -56.00 23.58 -31.41
CA VAL A 387 -55.26 22.61 -32.22
C VAL A 387 -53.86 22.52 -31.64
N LEU A 388 -53.58 21.40 -31.00
CA LEU A 388 -52.34 21.09 -30.31
C LEU A 388 -51.58 20.04 -31.11
N THR A 389 -50.27 20.09 -31.10
CA THR A 389 -49.37 19.09 -31.67
C THR A 389 -48.44 18.61 -30.58
N ILE A 390 -48.41 17.29 -30.40
CA ILE A 390 -47.65 16.60 -29.37
C ILE A 390 -46.44 15.97 -30.03
N PHE A 391 -45.26 16.20 -29.48
CA PHE A 391 -44.00 15.58 -29.81
C PHE A 391 -43.43 14.89 -28.57
N GLY A 392 -42.50 13.96 -28.76
CA GLY A 392 -41.63 13.46 -27.71
C GLY A 392 -40.26 14.12 -27.77
N GLU A 393 -39.49 14.11 -26.69
CA GLU A 393 -38.06 14.41 -26.75
C GLU A 393 -37.29 13.20 -27.28
N LEU A 394 -36.45 13.42 -28.28
CA LEU A 394 -35.61 12.40 -28.88
C LEU A 394 -34.25 12.32 -28.16
N ASN A 395 -34.28 11.93 -26.89
CA ASN A 395 -33.11 11.84 -26.01
C ASN A 395 -33.20 10.58 -25.14
N SER A 396 -32.10 9.84 -24.99
CA SER A 396 -32.02 8.63 -24.16
C SER A 396 -31.67 8.91 -22.69
N ASN A 397 -31.38 10.18 -22.34
CA ASN A 397 -31.15 10.64 -20.97
C ASN A 397 -31.83 12.01 -20.80
N ALA A 398 -33.15 12.06 -20.94
CA ALA A 398 -33.92 13.29 -20.78
C ALA A 398 -33.87 13.77 -19.33
N SER A 399 -33.66 15.07 -19.11
CA SER A 399 -33.69 15.69 -17.78
C SER A 399 -35.03 16.37 -17.51
N ALA A 400 -35.40 16.50 -16.23
CA ALA A 400 -36.55 17.29 -15.79
C ALA A 400 -36.44 18.76 -16.26
N PHE A 401 -37.53 19.52 -16.18
CA PHE A 401 -37.51 20.90 -16.65
C PHE A 401 -36.75 21.81 -15.68
N ALA A 402 -36.06 22.80 -16.25
CA ALA A 402 -35.36 23.85 -15.50
C ALA A 402 -35.83 25.23 -15.92
N SER A 403 -35.68 26.23 -15.05
CA SER A 403 -36.05 27.62 -15.31
C SER A 403 -35.12 28.34 -16.30
N SER A 404 -34.08 27.66 -16.82
CA SER A 404 -33.20 28.16 -17.88
C SER A 404 -34.00 28.52 -19.13
N THR A 405 -33.60 29.60 -19.81
CA THR A 405 -34.32 30.08 -20.99
C THR A 405 -34.34 29.03 -22.11
N TYR A 406 -35.49 28.82 -22.73
CA TYR A 406 -35.71 27.88 -23.85
C TYR A 406 -35.56 26.39 -23.50
N ASN A 407 -35.65 26.01 -22.21
CA ASN A 407 -35.44 24.62 -21.76
C ASN A 407 -36.40 23.60 -22.41
N ILE A 408 -37.58 24.02 -22.88
CA ILE A 408 -38.57 23.13 -23.50
C ILE A 408 -38.43 23.20 -25.03
N SER A 409 -38.39 24.40 -25.60
CA SER A 409 -38.43 24.56 -27.06
C SER A 409 -37.14 24.17 -27.79
N ASP A 410 -35.98 24.20 -27.11
CA ASP A 410 -34.70 23.76 -27.67
C ASP A 410 -34.51 22.23 -27.65
N ARG A 411 -35.41 21.48 -26.99
CA ARG A 411 -35.33 20.01 -26.94
C ARG A 411 -35.54 19.41 -28.33
N ASN A 412 -34.68 18.46 -28.70
CA ASN A 412 -34.79 17.74 -29.96
C ASN A 412 -36.06 16.91 -29.96
N LYS A 413 -36.95 17.15 -30.93
CA LYS A 413 -38.24 16.46 -31.03
C LYS A 413 -38.15 15.15 -31.81
N THR A 414 -39.01 14.20 -31.48
CA THR A 414 -39.30 13.02 -32.31
C THR A 414 -39.76 13.42 -33.71
N ASN A 415 -39.51 12.57 -34.71
CA ASN A 415 -40.08 12.74 -36.04
C ASN A 415 -41.59 12.46 -36.04
N ALA A 416 -42.02 11.48 -35.25
CA ALA A 416 -43.43 11.23 -34.98
C ALA A 416 -44.04 12.38 -34.18
N SER A 417 -45.25 12.79 -34.57
CA SER A 417 -46.05 13.79 -33.85
C SER A 417 -47.53 13.51 -34.03
N ILE A 418 -48.34 13.91 -33.05
CA ILE A 418 -49.79 13.70 -33.05
C ILE A 418 -50.50 15.03 -32.91
N THR A 419 -51.43 15.31 -33.81
CA THR A 419 -52.31 16.49 -33.70
C THR A 419 -53.55 16.15 -32.89
N TRP A 420 -53.85 16.98 -31.89
CA TRP A 420 -55.03 16.88 -31.03
C TRP A 420 -55.88 18.14 -31.16
N SER A 421 -57.19 17.98 -31.33
CA SER A 421 -58.15 19.08 -31.38
C SER A 421 -59.23 18.85 -30.33
N PRO A 422 -58.96 19.14 -29.05
CA PRO A 422 -59.91 18.85 -27.98
C PRO A 422 -61.15 19.72 -28.10
N ASP A 423 -62.31 19.16 -27.75
CA ASP A 423 -63.54 19.91 -27.53
C ASP A 423 -63.41 20.82 -26.29
N ASN A 424 -64.39 21.71 -26.08
CA ASN A 424 -64.36 22.61 -24.93
C ASN A 424 -64.39 21.84 -23.61
N TRP A 425 -63.59 22.28 -22.65
CA TRP A 425 -63.63 21.78 -21.28
C TRP A 425 -64.59 22.64 -20.46
N ASP A 426 -65.83 22.17 -20.33
CA ASP A 426 -66.96 22.95 -19.81
C ASP A 426 -67.26 22.68 -18.32
N SER A 427 -66.66 21.65 -17.71
CA SER A 427 -66.76 21.40 -16.26
C SER A 427 -65.41 21.15 -15.60
N VAL A 428 -65.25 21.71 -14.39
CA VAL A 428 -64.04 21.54 -13.57
C VAL A 428 -64.07 20.14 -12.97
N ASN A 429 -62.90 19.49 -12.91
CA ASN A 429 -62.67 18.09 -12.58
C ASN A 429 -63.19 17.08 -13.63
N ASP A 430 -63.56 17.51 -14.83
CA ASP A 430 -63.78 16.54 -15.91
C ASP A 430 -62.45 15.83 -16.23
N GLN A 431 -62.48 14.51 -16.33
CA GLN A 431 -61.32 13.64 -16.62
C GLN A 431 -61.76 12.49 -17.53
N GLY A 432 -62.51 12.83 -18.59
CA GLY A 432 -63.08 11.86 -19.53
C GLY A 432 -62.26 11.73 -20.82
N ALA A 433 -62.86 11.04 -21.80
CA ALA A 433 -62.28 10.89 -23.13
C ALA A 433 -62.00 12.24 -23.84
N ASP A 434 -62.77 13.28 -23.54
CA ASP A 434 -62.61 14.62 -24.12
C ASP A 434 -61.37 15.36 -23.56
N GLN A 435 -60.83 14.90 -22.44
CA GLN A 435 -59.60 15.39 -21.80
C GLN A 435 -58.41 14.45 -22.04
N ARG A 436 -58.57 13.46 -22.92
CA ARG A 436 -57.54 12.50 -23.27
C ARG A 436 -56.91 12.86 -24.61
N THR A 437 -55.59 12.73 -24.73
CA THR A 437 -54.92 12.85 -26.03
C THR A 437 -55.35 11.71 -26.97
N PRO A 438 -55.19 11.85 -28.29
CA PRO A 438 -55.25 10.69 -29.19
C PRO A 438 -54.11 9.71 -28.88
N ASN A 439 -54.11 8.55 -29.53
CA ASN A 439 -53.05 7.57 -29.36
C ASN A 439 -51.68 8.15 -29.75
N ILE A 440 -50.79 8.31 -28.77
CA ILE A 440 -49.41 8.81 -28.90
C ILE A 440 -48.36 7.69 -28.92
N ALA A 441 -48.75 6.42 -28.96
CA ALA A 441 -47.82 5.29 -29.05
C ALA A 441 -46.74 5.46 -30.14
N PRO A 442 -47.02 5.99 -31.35
CA PRO A 442 -45.98 6.21 -32.36
C PRO A 442 -44.85 7.16 -31.92
N ILE A 443 -45.15 8.12 -31.03
CA ILE A 443 -44.16 9.04 -30.46
C ILE A 443 -43.24 8.29 -29.51
N LEU A 444 -43.83 7.54 -28.57
CA LEU A 444 -43.08 6.79 -27.55
C LEU A 444 -42.30 5.62 -28.18
N GLN A 445 -42.86 4.99 -29.21
CA GLN A 445 -42.21 3.92 -29.98
C GLN A 445 -40.88 4.40 -30.60
N GLU A 446 -40.81 5.65 -31.08
CA GLU A 446 -39.57 6.22 -31.61
C GLU A 446 -38.49 6.36 -30.52
N ILE A 447 -38.89 6.61 -29.27
CA ILE A 447 -37.97 6.77 -28.13
C ILE A 447 -37.45 5.40 -27.68
N ILE A 448 -38.32 4.42 -27.46
CA ILE A 448 -37.91 3.08 -26.95
C ILE A 448 -37.13 2.25 -27.98
N ASN A 449 -37.20 2.62 -29.26
CA ASN A 449 -36.45 1.96 -30.34
C ASN A 449 -35.02 2.50 -30.51
N ARG A 450 -34.57 3.42 -29.66
CA ARG A 450 -33.24 4.02 -29.76
C ARG A 450 -32.16 3.12 -29.17
N ASN A 451 -31.00 3.08 -29.83
CA ASN A 451 -29.80 2.51 -29.22
C ASN A 451 -29.40 3.33 -27.99
N GLY A 452 -29.21 2.66 -26.86
CA GLY A 452 -28.92 3.28 -25.56
C GLY A 452 -30.16 3.66 -24.74
N TYR A 453 -31.36 3.26 -25.16
CA TYR A 453 -32.56 3.32 -24.31
C TYR A 453 -32.50 2.25 -23.21
N SER A 454 -32.92 2.60 -22.00
CA SER A 454 -33.15 1.70 -20.87
C SER A 454 -34.61 1.83 -20.39
N PRO A 455 -35.21 0.82 -19.74
CA PRO A 455 -36.60 0.88 -19.27
C PRO A 455 -36.91 2.07 -18.34
N ASN A 456 -35.91 2.60 -17.64
CA ASN A 456 -36.04 3.74 -16.74
C ASN A 456 -35.79 5.10 -17.43
N THR A 457 -35.51 5.12 -18.73
CA THR A 457 -35.34 6.36 -19.50
C THR A 457 -36.64 7.18 -19.49
N PRO A 458 -36.64 8.43 -19.00
CA PRO A 458 -37.85 9.25 -18.88
C PRO A 458 -38.50 9.59 -20.23
N PHE A 459 -39.83 9.72 -20.25
CA PHE A 459 -40.55 10.26 -21.40
C PHE A 459 -40.85 11.75 -21.23
N VAL A 460 -40.42 12.55 -22.20
CA VAL A 460 -40.77 13.98 -22.27
C VAL A 460 -41.71 14.21 -23.43
N LEU A 461 -42.87 14.83 -23.16
CA LEU A 461 -43.80 15.28 -24.18
C LEU A 461 -43.77 16.80 -24.29
N ILE A 462 -43.76 17.30 -25.53
CA ILE A 462 -43.73 18.72 -25.86
C ILE A 462 -45.00 19.04 -26.65
N ILE A 463 -45.80 19.97 -26.12
CA ILE A 463 -47.10 20.35 -26.68
C ILE A 463 -47.03 21.80 -27.19
N GLU A 464 -47.33 21.96 -28.48
CA GLU A 464 -47.34 23.25 -29.20
C GLU A 464 -48.62 23.43 -30.01
N GLY A 465 -48.90 24.63 -30.53
CA GLY A 465 -50.03 24.85 -31.44
C GLY A 465 -50.81 26.15 -31.18
N SER A 466 -52.12 26.05 -31.05
CA SER A 466 -53.01 27.20 -30.84
C SER A 466 -54.26 26.85 -30.03
N GLY A 467 -54.90 27.87 -29.45
CA GLY A 467 -56.07 27.71 -28.57
C GLY A 467 -55.68 27.49 -27.11
N LYS A 468 -56.67 27.27 -26.22
CA LYS A 468 -56.46 27.16 -24.77
C LYS A 468 -57.36 26.07 -24.18
N ARG A 469 -56.78 25.20 -23.37
CA ARG A 469 -57.41 24.31 -22.39
C ARG A 469 -56.60 24.41 -21.10
N VAL A 470 -57.24 24.33 -19.94
CA VAL A 470 -56.58 24.53 -18.64
C VAL A 470 -56.73 23.27 -17.81
N ALA A 471 -55.62 22.59 -17.59
CA ALA A 471 -55.54 21.38 -16.78
C ALA A 471 -54.96 21.70 -15.40
N PHE A 472 -55.21 20.81 -14.44
CA PHE A 472 -54.45 20.82 -13.18
C PHE A 472 -52.98 20.58 -13.48
N SER A 473 -52.11 21.37 -12.84
CA SER A 473 -50.68 21.09 -12.73
C SER A 473 -50.40 20.31 -11.46
N HIS A 474 -49.18 19.75 -11.37
CA HIS A 474 -48.70 19.12 -10.15
C HIS A 474 -48.70 20.09 -8.96
N ASP A 475 -48.21 21.32 -9.16
CA ASP A 475 -48.13 22.37 -8.13
C ASP A 475 -49.47 22.65 -7.42
N LYS A 476 -50.59 22.47 -8.12
CA LYS A 476 -51.92 22.78 -7.59
C LYS A 476 -52.56 21.59 -6.90
N ASP A 477 -52.49 20.41 -7.51
CA ASP A 477 -53.09 19.19 -7.00
C ASP A 477 -52.42 17.97 -7.65
N PRO A 478 -51.40 17.37 -7.00
CA PRO A 478 -50.66 16.21 -7.53
C PRO A 478 -51.56 15.05 -7.97
N ASP A 479 -52.66 14.79 -7.24
CA ASP A 479 -53.62 13.71 -7.52
C ASP A 479 -54.43 13.95 -8.82
N LYS A 480 -54.41 15.17 -9.36
CA LYS A 480 -55.14 15.57 -10.57
C LYS A 480 -54.23 15.97 -11.72
N ALA A 481 -52.91 15.95 -11.50
CA ALA A 481 -51.91 16.23 -12.51
C ALA A 481 -52.04 15.27 -13.71
N PRO A 482 -51.46 15.60 -14.88
CA PRO A 482 -51.51 14.73 -16.04
C PRO A 482 -50.96 13.33 -15.76
N VAL A 483 -51.61 12.29 -16.29
CA VAL A 483 -51.13 10.90 -16.17
C VAL A 483 -50.95 10.31 -17.56
N LEU A 484 -49.78 9.73 -17.83
CA LEU A 484 -49.50 8.99 -19.06
C LEU A 484 -49.90 7.53 -18.88
N SER A 485 -50.80 7.04 -19.73
CA SER A 485 -51.13 5.62 -19.81
C SER A 485 -50.50 5.00 -21.05
N ILE A 486 -49.89 3.81 -20.92
CA ILE A 486 -49.22 3.08 -22.00
C ILE A 486 -49.65 1.62 -21.96
N ALA A 487 -50.10 1.09 -23.09
CA ALA A 487 -50.45 -0.30 -23.33
C ALA A 487 -49.45 -0.95 -24.31
N PHE A 488 -48.97 -2.16 -24.03
CA PHE A 488 -48.11 -2.94 -24.93
C PHE A 488 -48.31 -4.45 -24.80
N GLU A 489 -47.99 -5.19 -25.86
CA GLU A 489 -48.09 -6.66 -25.86
C GLU A 489 -46.93 -7.29 -25.08
N ASN A 490 -47.23 -8.19 -24.14
CA ASN A 490 -46.24 -9.05 -23.49
C ASN A 490 -46.49 -10.52 -23.87
N ASN A 491 -45.43 -11.26 -24.20
CA ASN A 491 -45.47 -12.68 -24.61
C ASN A 491 -44.59 -13.54 -23.68
N ILE A 492 -44.88 -13.54 -22.37
CA ILE A 492 -44.16 -14.40 -21.39
C ILE A 492 -45.15 -15.34 -20.70
N THR A 493 -44.74 -16.60 -20.52
CA THR A 493 -45.51 -17.72 -19.97
C THR A 493 -45.11 -18.00 -18.51
N GLU A 494 -46.12 -18.11 -17.63
CA GLU A 494 -46.19 -18.69 -16.26
C GLU A 494 -44.97 -18.56 -15.30
N ASP A 495 -45.25 -18.23 -14.04
CA ASP A 495 -44.33 -18.31 -12.88
C ASP A 495 -44.87 -19.44 -11.97
N SER A 496 -44.21 -20.60 -12.02
CA SER A 496 -44.72 -21.84 -11.43
C SER A 496 -44.56 -21.94 -9.92
N ASP A 497 -43.64 -21.20 -9.30
CA ASP A 497 -43.35 -21.28 -7.88
C ASP A 497 -43.52 -19.97 -7.10
N GLY A 498 -43.81 -18.87 -7.81
CA GLY A 498 -44.25 -17.60 -7.26
C GLY A 498 -43.14 -16.83 -6.57
N ASP A 499 -41.92 -16.91 -7.09
CA ASP A 499 -40.78 -16.17 -6.55
C ASP A 499 -40.56 -14.80 -7.23
N GLY A 500 -41.39 -14.47 -8.21
CA GLY A 500 -41.37 -13.22 -8.96
C GLY A 500 -40.52 -13.25 -10.24
N ILE A 501 -39.91 -14.41 -10.57
CA ILE A 501 -39.14 -14.64 -11.79
C ILE A 501 -39.92 -15.60 -12.71
N CYS A 502 -40.01 -15.28 -14.01
CA CYS A 502 -40.75 -16.11 -14.96
C CYS A 502 -40.05 -17.46 -15.20
N ASP A 503 -40.80 -18.55 -15.44
CA ASP A 503 -40.25 -19.91 -15.62
C ASP A 503 -39.18 -20.05 -16.74
N GLU A 504 -39.17 -19.15 -17.74
CA GLU A 504 -38.14 -19.16 -18.80
C GLU A 504 -36.81 -18.51 -18.37
N GLU A 505 -36.83 -17.69 -17.32
CA GLU A 505 -35.70 -16.98 -16.72
C GLU A 505 -35.32 -17.56 -15.34
N ASP A 506 -36.22 -18.35 -14.74
CA ASP A 506 -36.01 -19.04 -13.48
C ASP A 506 -35.22 -20.35 -13.68
N LEU A 507 -33.99 -20.34 -13.19
CA LEU A 507 -33.11 -21.52 -13.18
C LEU A 507 -33.44 -22.44 -12.02
N CYS A 508 -34.01 -21.92 -10.94
CA CYS A 508 -34.12 -22.57 -9.65
C CYS A 508 -35.40 -22.24 -8.95
N PHE A 509 -36.26 -23.25 -8.75
CA PHE A 509 -37.46 -23.10 -7.95
C PHE A 509 -37.15 -22.65 -6.50
N GLY A 510 -37.15 -21.34 -6.23
CA GLY A 510 -36.72 -20.68 -5.00
C GLY A 510 -35.53 -19.71 -5.18
N ALA A 511 -34.58 -19.72 -4.25
CA ALA A 511 -33.45 -18.78 -4.29
C ALA A 511 -32.56 -19.07 -5.52
N ASN A 512 -32.35 -18.05 -6.35
CA ASN A 512 -31.61 -18.17 -7.61
C ASN A 512 -30.07 -18.19 -7.40
N PRO A 513 -29.30 -18.68 -8.40
CA PRO A 513 -27.84 -18.79 -8.30
C PRO A 513 -27.14 -17.48 -7.92
N GLY A 514 -26.16 -17.55 -7.03
CA GLY A 514 -25.46 -16.38 -6.47
C GLY A 514 -26.10 -15.81 -5.19
N THR A 515 -27.27 -16.29 -4.79
CA THR A 515 -27.88 -15.90 -3.51
C THR A 515 -27.05 -16.47 -2.34
N PRO A 516 -26.68 -15.65 -1.33
CA PRO A 516 -26.02 -16.14 -0.12
C PRO A 516 -26.89 -17.17 0.61
N CYS A 517 -26.29 -18.27 1.01
CA CYS A 517 -26.98 -19.34 1.72
C CYS A 517 -26.08 -19.91 2.83
N ASN A 518 -26.47 -21.02 3.45
CA ASN A 518 -25.60 -21.74 4.37
C ASN A 518 -25.74 -23.24 4.13
N ASP A 519 -24.70 -23.88 3.63
CA ASP A 519 -24.70 -25.31 3.29
C ASP A 519 -24.46 -26.21 4.52
N ASN A 520 -24.28 -25.57 5.68
CA ASN A 520 -23.93 -26.14 6.98
C ASN A 520 -22.64 -26.99 6.97
N ASN A 521 -21.77 -26.78 5.99
CA ASN A 521 -20.48 -27.43 5.89
C ASN A 521 -19.38 -26.50 6.43
N PRO A 522 -18.76 -26.80 7.58
CA PRO A 522 -17.71 -25.95 8.15
C PRO A 522 -16.40 -25.97 7.36
N ALA A 523 -16.26 -26.83 6.34
CA ALA A 523 -15.07 -26.92 5.49
C ALA A 523 -15.14 -26.00 4.26
N THR A 524 -16.18 -25.19 4.14
CA THR A 524 -16.41 -24.24 3.05
C THR A 524 -16.62 -22.82 3.61
N TYR A 525 -16.42 -21.82 2.77
CA TYR A 525 -16.69 -20.41 3.06
C TYR A 525 -17.41 -19.76 1.87
N GLU A 526 -18.07 -18.61 2.11
CA GLU A 526 -18.84 -17.88 1.09
C GLU A 526 -19.88 -18.75 0.36
N ASP A 527 -20.74 -19.40 1.14
CA ASP A 527 -21.81 -20.28 0.65
C ASP A 527 -22.80 -19.52 -0.24
N MET A 528 -22.95 -20.00 -1.48
CA MET A 528 -23.87 -19.45 -2.47
C MET A 528 -24.69 -20.57 -3.13
N ILE A 529 -25.90 -20.21 -3.61
CA ILE A 529 -26.68 -21.10 -4.46
C ILE A 529 -25.95 -21.24 -5.81
N ASP A 530 -25.71 -22.48 -6.24
CA ASP A 530 -25.10 -22.80 -7.54
C ASP A 530 -26.16 -22.89 -8.67
N ASN A 531 -25.69 -23.07 -9.91
CA ASN A 531 -26.56 -23.20 -11.09
C ASN A 531 -27.39 -24.50 -11.10
N ASP A 532 -27.13 -25.44 -10.20
CA ASP A 532 -27.90 -26.67 -9.99
C ASP A 532 -28.84 -26.54 -8.78
N CYS A 533 -29.02 -25.33 -8.26
CA CYS A 533 -29.91 -24.96 -7.15
C CYS A 533 -29.53 -25.57 -5.80
N ASN A 534 -28.24 -25.88 -5.61
CA ASN A 534 -27.72 -26.35 -4.34
C ASN A 534 -27.00 -25.21 -3.62
N CYS A 535 -27.17 -25.15 -2.30
CA CYS A 535 -26.31 -24.30 -1.49
C CYS A 535 -24.95 -24.98 -1.36
N THR A 536 -23.90 -24.34 -1.87
CA THR A 536 -22.52 -24.85 -1.80
C THR A 536 -21.57 -23.70 -1.49
N GLY A 537 -20.64 -23.90 -0.57
CA GLY A 537 -19.54 -22.95 -0.36
C GLY A 537 -18.24 -23.32 -1.07
N THR A 538 -17.34 -22.36 -1.11
CA THR A 538 -15.98 -22.53 -1.62
C THR A 538 -15.16 -23.32 -0.62
N PRO A 539 -14.60 -24.49 -0.98
CA PRO A 539 -13.76 -25.25 -0.06
C PRO A 539 -12.49 -24.47 0.31
N TYR A 540 -12.08 -24.53 1.58
CA TYR A 540 -10.74 -24.09 1.96
C TYR A 540 -9.69 -24.91 1.21
N ASP A 541 -8.63 -24.26 0.72
CA ASP A 541 -7.50 -24.98 0.10
C ASP A 541 -6.84 -25.94 1.10
N CYS A 542 -6.86 -25.57 2.38
CA CYS A 542 -6.37 -26.36 3.50
C CYS A 542 -7.50 -26.65 4.52
N PRO A 543 -8.37 -27.65 4.25
CA PRO A 543 -9.57 -27.90 5.04
C PRO A 543 -9.33 -28.23 6.52
N GLU A 544 -8.19 -28.85 6.85
CA GLU A 544 -7.85 -29.16 8.24
C GLU A 544 -7.46 -27.92 9.05
N LEU A 545 -7.04 -26.84 8.36
CA LEU A 545 -6.61 -25.59 8.96
C LEU A 545 -7.69 -24.49 8.88
N LEU A 546 -8.75 -24.71 8.09
CA LEU A 546 -9.75 -23.68 7.76
C LEU A 546 -9.09 -22.41 7.21
N ALA A 547 -8.09 -22.59 6.35
CA ALA A 547 -7.25 -21.55 5.81
C ALA A 547 -6.99 -21.78 4.31
N ASN A 548 -6.64 -20.72 3.60
CA ASN A 548 -6.37 -20.74 2.17
C ASN A 548 -4.86 -20.62 1.87
N ILE A 549 -4.46 -21.02 0.67
CA ILE A 549 -3.07 -20.89 0.22
C ILE A 549 -2.72 -19.39 0.18
N GLY A 550 -1.58 -19.03 0.78
CA GLY A 550 -1.13 -17.64 0.89
C GLY A 550 -1.49 -16.96 2.20
N ASP A 551 -2.33 -17.56 3.04
CA ASP A 551 -2.56 -17.08 4.40
C ASP A 551 -1.25 -17.12 5.21
N SER A 552 -1.06 -16.13 6.08
CA SER A 552 0.11 -16.06 6.95
C SER A 552 0.09 -17.20 7.97
N CYS A 553 1.27 -17.73 8.26
CA CYS A 553 1.47 -18.77 9.26
C CYS A 553 2.84 -18.59 9.93
N ASP A 554 3.28 -19.54 10.76
CA ASP A 554 4.62 -19.59 11.36
C ASP A 554 5.14 -21.02 11.22
N ASP A 555 6.25 -21.21 10.50
CA ASP A 555 6.84 -22.53 10.22
C ASP A 555 7.79 -23.00 11.34
N GLY A 556 8.05 -22.12 12.32
CA GLY A 556 8.94 -22.35 13.45
C GLY A 556 10.43 -22.42 13.11
N ASP A 557 10.81 -22.14 11.87
CA ASP A 557 12.21 -22.04 11.43
C ASP A 557 12.69 -20.58 11.58
N PRO A 558 13.65 -20.30 12.48
CA PRO A 558 14.17 -18.94 12.66
C PRO A 558 15.00 -18.43 11.47
N LEU A 559 15.25 -19.25 10.45
CA LEU A 559 16.00 -18.89 9.24
C LEU A 559 15.10 -18.51 8.05
N THR A 560 13.79 -18.53 8.24
CA THR A 560 12.79 -18.13 7.26
C THR A 560 12.08 -16.84 7.69
N PHE A 561 11.49 -16.13 6.73
CA PHE A 561 10.65 -14.96 6.97
C PHE A 561 9.47 -14.94 6.01
N ASN A 562 8.40 -14.21 6.37
CA ASN A 562 7.15 -14.12 5.61
C ASN A 562 6.55 -15.51 5.32
N ASP A 563 6.29 -16.25 6.39
CA ASP A 563 5.76 -17.60 6.31
C ASP A 563 4.31 -17.58 5.83
N VAL A 564 4.04 -18.40 4.81
CA VAL A 564 2.72 -18.53 4.20
C VAL A 564 2.37 -19.99 3.96
N LEU A 565 1.07 -20.29 3.88
CA LEU A 565 0.59 -21.62 3.51
C LEU A 565 0.79 -21.87 2.01
N TYR A 566 1.48 -22.94 1.66
CA TYR A 566 1.67 -23.38 0.27
C TYR A 566 0.58 -24.35 -0.19
N ALA A 567 0.62 -24.72 -1.48
CA ALA A 567 -0.36 -25.61 -2.12
C ALA A 567 -0.43 -27.02 -1.53
N ASP A 568 0.55 -27.44 -0.73
CA ASP A 568 0.55 -28.68 0.04
C ASP A 568 0.12 -28.48 1.50
N CYS A 569 -0.38 -27.30 1.85
CA CYS A 569 -0.75 -26.87 3.20
C CYS A 569 0.40 -26.89 4.20
N ALA A 570 1.64 -26.93 3.72
CA ALA A 570 2.80 -26.68 4.55
C ALA A 570 2.94 -25.18 4.78
N CYS A 571 3.20 -24.80 6.03
CA CYS A 571 3.70 -23.48 6.35
C CYS A 571 5.19 -23.43 6.04
N ALA A 572 5.63 -22.48 5.23
CA ALA A 572 7.05 -22.21 5.04
C ALA A 572 7.29 -20.74 4.70
N GLY A 573 8.43 -20.19 5.10
CA GLY A 573 8.87 -18.86 4.69
C GLY A 573 9.95 -18.84 3.62
N SER A 574 10.34 -17.63 3.26
CA SER A 574 11.50 -17.37 2.40
C SER A 574 12.79 -17.47 3.21
N SER A 575 13.80 -18.16 2.71
CA SER A 575 15.08 -18.30 3.42
C SER A 575 15.87 -16.99 3.48
N LEU A 576 16.48 -16.71 4.64
CA LEU A 576 17.49 -15.65 4.78
C LEU A 576 18.80 -16.04 4.07
N VAL A 577 19.52 -15.06 3.52
CA VAL A 577 20.82 -15.23 2.83
C VAL A 577 21.94 -14.52 3.59
N PRO A 578 23.16 -15.10 3.62
CA PRO A 578 24.32 -14.46 4.25
C PRO A 578 24.83 -13.28 3.42
N VAL A 579 25.07 -12.15 4.08
CA VAL A 579 25.64 -10.91 3.52
C VAL A 579 26.81 -10.47 4.37
N GLU A 580 27.97 -10.22 3.75
CA GLU A 580 29.20 -9.75 4.42
C GLU A 580 29.34 -8.23 4.31
N ILE A 581 29.59 -7.57 5.45
CA ILE A 581 29.85 -6.13 5.57
C ILE A 581 31.19 -5.93 6.27
N CYS A 582 32.04 -5.07 5.72
CA CYS A 582 33.36 -4.77 6.28
C CYS A 582 33.52 -3.29 6.62
N SER A 583 34.23 -3.01 7.71
CA SER A 583 34.64 -1.65 8.09
C SER A 583 36.08 -1.62 8.58
N ARG A 584 36.82 -0.61 8.14
CA ARG A 584 38.23 -0.40 8.46
C ARG A 584 38.42 0.69 9.51
N VAL A 585 39.45 0.57 10.34
CA VAL A 585 39.86 1.61 11.28
C VAL A 585 40.05 2.94 10.54
N SER A 586 39.25 3.94 10.90
CA SER A 586 39.06 5.16 10.10
C SER A 586 39.62 6.44 10.73
N LYS A 587 40.00 6.42 12.01
CA LYS A 587 40.62 7.56 12.72
C LYS A 587 41.83 7.10 13.55
N LYS A 588 42.70 8.06 13.82
CA LYS A 588 43.93 7.90 14.61
C LYS A 588 43.70 7.48 16.07
N GLN A 589 42.49 7.66 16.56
CA GLN A 589 42.09 7.31 17.94
C GLN A 589 41.26 6.03 17.97
N ASP A 590 41.15 5.34 16.85
CA ASP A 590 40.41 4.10 16.71
C ASP A 590 41.35 2.87 16.77
N ASP A 591 42.65 3.06 17.01
CA ASP A 591 43.60 2.01 17.35
C ASP A 591 44.62 2.51 18.38
N ALA A 592 45.03 1.62 19.27
CA ALA A 592 45.89 1.96 20.39
C ALA A 592 46.61 0.75 20.99
N GLU A 593 47.71 1.05 21.69
CA GLU A 593 48.53 0.06 22.40
C GLU A 593 48.73 0.51 23.85
N GLU A 594 48.57 -0.39 24.80
CA GLU A 594 48.75 -0.10 26.22
C GLU A 594 49.81 -1.00 26.86
N LYS A 595 50.91 -0.39 27.29
CA LYS A 595 52.00 -1.10 27.97
C LYS A 595 51.58 -1.55 29.36
N SER A 596 52.23 -2.58 29.92
CA SER A 596 52.02 -3.10 31.28
C SER A 596 52.04 -2.07 32.44
N ASN A 597 52.62 -0.88 32.24
CA ASN A 597 52.60 0.23 33.22
C ASN A 597 51.37 1.16 33.08
N GLY A 598 50.42 0.77 32.22
CA GLY A 598 49.18 1.46 31.88
C GLY A 598 49.31 2.54 30.81
N ASN A 599 50.50 2.84 30.28
CA ASN A 599 50.63 3.94 29.31
C ASN A 599 50.05 3.54 27.94
N CYS A 600 49.04 4.29 27.49
CA CYS A 600 48.43 4.11 26.17
C CYS A 600 49.06 5.01 25.08
N SER A 601 49.41 4.41 23.95
CA SER A 601 49.79 5.07 22.69
C SER A 601 48.62 5.02 21.71
N THR A 602 48.32 6.13 21.04
CA THR A 602 47.26 6.25 20.01
C THR A 602 47.83 6.90 18.73
N THR A 603 49.15 6.78 18.56
CA THR A 603 49.90 7.45 17.49
C THR A 603 51.05 6.58 16.99
N SER A 604 51.04 5.29 17.33
CA SER A 604 52.05 4.34 16.90
C SER A 604 51.84 4.04 15.42
N SER A 605 52.90 3.88 14.64
CA SER A 605 52.80 3.54 13.20
C SER A 605 52.44 2.07 12.95
N ASP A 606 52.65 1.27 13.97
CA ASP A 606 52.59 -0.18 14.03
C ASP A 606 51.70 -0.57 15.23
N LEU A 607 51.15 -1.77 15.15
CA LEU A 607 50.50 -2.47 16.25
C LEU A 607 51.32 -3.74 16.51
N GLU A 608 52.15 -3.75 17.56
CA GLU A 608 52.76 -4.98 18.02
C GLU A 608 51.69 -5.78 18.77
N LEU A 609 51.16 -6.83 18.16
CA LEU A 609 50.10 -7.65 18.73
C LEU A 609 50.62 -8.39 19.97
N VAL A 610 50.46 -7.72 21.11
CA VAL A 610 50.73 -8.14 22.48
C VAL A 610 52.16 -8.01 22.99
N ASP A 611 53.22 -8.41 22.28
CA ASP A 611 54.60 -8.21 22.77
C ASP A 611 55.40 -7.17 21.96
N ASP A 612 55.87 -6.12 22.65
CA ASP A 612 56.84 -5.13 22.12
C ASP A 612 58.21 -5.38 22.78
N LYS A 613 58.98 -6.27 22.16
CA LYS A 613 60.38 -6.59 22.51
C LYS A 613 60.54 -7.02 23.97
N GLY A 614 59.74 -7.99 24.39
CA GLY A 614 59.71 -8.53 25.76
C GLY A 614 58.94 -7.68 26.76
N ASN A 615 58.07 -6.78 26.29
CA ASN A 615 57.14 -6.03 27.11
C ASN A 615 55.70 -6.27 26.64
N ASN A 616 54.97 -7.15 27.35
CA ASN A 616 53.56 -7.36 27.07
C ASN A 616 52.74 -6.07 27.18
N GLN A 617 51.83 -5.91 26.23
CA GLN A 617 50.88 -4.84 26.05
C GLN A 617 49.51 -5.37 25.63
N LEU A 618 48.50 -4.51 25.73
CA LEU A 618 47.18 -4.74 25.15
C LEU A 618 47.08 -3.94 23.85
N VAL A 619 46.43 -4.51 22.84
CA VAL A 619 46.11 -3.80 21.60
C VAL A 619 44.60 -3.62 21.52
N GLY A 620 44.15 -2.40 21.25
CA GLY A 620 42.75 -2.06 21.07
C GLY A 620 42.52 -1.54 19.66
N VAL A 621 41.48 -2.05 18.99
CA VAL A 621 41.03 -1.58 17.68
C VAL A 621 39.53 -1.30 17.71
N ARG A 622 39.12 -0.22 17.06
CA ARG A 622 37.77 0.34 17.08
C ARG A 622 37.26 0.57 15.67
N PHE A 623 36.10 0.02 15.38
CA PHE A 623 35.46 0.08 14.07
C PHE A 623 34.21 0.95 14.20
N ARG A 624 33.92 1.76 13.19
CA ARG A 624 32.77 2.68 13.16
C ARG A 624 31.96 2.44 11.90
N ASN A 625 30.68 2.85 11.90
CA ASN A 625 29.82 2.84 10.73
C ASN A 625 29.78 1.46 10.03
N ILE A 626 29.65 0.39 10.83
CA ILE A 626 29.49 -0.97 10.28
C ILE A 626 28.04 -1.14 9.79
N HIS A 627 27.09 -0.36 10.33
CA HIS A 627 25.67 -0.42 10.00
C HIS A 627 25.06 -1.78 10.34
N LEU A 628 25.23 -2.22 11.58
CA LEU A 628 24.67 -3.47 12.08
C LEU A 628 23.42 -3.18 12.90
N PRO A 629 22.22 -3.66 12.50
CA PRO A 629 21.04 -3.53 13.34
C PRO A 629 21.23 -4.21 14.70
N GLN A 630 20.65 -3.63 15.75
CA GLN A 630 20.64 -4.25 17.09
C GLN A 630 19.99 -5.63 17.02
N GLY A 631 20.57 -6.62 17.70
CA GLY A 631 19.99 -7.96 17.80
C GLY A 631 19.98 -8.77 16.49
N THR A 632 20.60 -8.26 15.41
CA THR A 632 20.72 -9.03 14.16
C THR A 632 21.51 -10.33 14.41
N THR A 633 21.11 -11.38 13.71
CA THR A 633 21.80 -12.68 13.82
C THR A 633 23.10 -12.64 13.01
N ILE A 634 24.22 -12.84 13.70
CA ILE A 634 25.56 -12.88 13.13
C ILE A 634 25.90 -14.32 12.74
N GLU A 635 26.16 -14.54 11.46
CA GLU A 635 26.58 -15.84 10.92
C GLU A 635 28.07 -16.09 11.23
N SER A 636 28.93 -15.11 10.99
CA SER A 636 30.38 -15.17 11.31
C SER A 636 31.02 -13.79 11.29
N ALA A 637 32.21 -13.64 11.87
CA ALA A 637 32.99 -12.40 11.76
C ALA A 637 34.49 -12.65 11.87
N TYR A 638 35.33 -11.76 11.33
CA TYR A 638 36.79 -11.84 11.49
C TYR A 638 37.47 -10.47 11.45
N LEU A 639 38.65 -10.39 12.08
CA LEU A 639 39.62 -9.30 11.92
C LEU A 639 40.62 -9.62 10.82
N GLN A 640 40.90 -8.65 9.95
CA GLN A 640 41.91 -8.71 8.92
C GLN A 640 43.01 -7.69 9.22
N PHE A 641 44.26 -8.17 9.30
CA PHE A 641 45.46 -7.34 9.48
C PHE A 641 46.30 -7.29 8.21
N THR A 642 47.14 -6.25 8.11
CA THR A 642 48.22 -6.14 7.10
C THR A 642 49.57 -6.16 7.83
N VAL A 643 50.53 -6.98 7.38
CA VAL A 643 51.86 -7.06 8.00
C VAL A 643 52.64 -5.75 7.82
N ASP A 644 53.11 -5.16 8.92
CA ASP A 644 54.05 -4.02 8.88
C ASP A 644 55.51 -4.50 8.86
N ALA A 645 55.86 -5.44 9.74
CA ALA A 645 57.23 -5.91 9.91
C ALA A 645 57.30 -7.38 10.36
N LEU A 646 58.49 -7.97 10.23
CA LEU A 646 58.75 -9.41 10.40
C LEU A 646 59.50 -9.70 11.71
N ASN A 647 59.07 -9.08 12.80
CA ASN A 647 59.66 -9.26 14.14
C ASN A 647 58.86 -10.27 14.98
N ASP A 648 58.33 -11.30 14.34
CA ASP A 648 57.51 -12.33 14.98
C ASP A 648 58.22 -13.02 16.15
N GLU A 649 57.48 -13.19 17.25
CA GLU A 649 57.90 -14.01 18.39
C GLU A 649 56.90 -15.15 18.59
N ASP A 650 57.41 -16.38 18.59
CA ASP A 650 56.62 -17.61 18.76
C ASP A 650 56.91 -18.31 20.10
N PRO A 651 55.91 -18.98 20.71
CA PRO A 651 54.54 -19.11 20.23
C PRO A 651 53.76 -17.78 20.33
N CYS A 652 52.92 -17.50 19.34
CA CYS A 652 51.99 -16.38 19.36
C CYS A 652 50.57 -16.91 19.57
N GLU A 653 50.04 -16.64 20.77
CA GLU A 653 48.73 -17.10 21.21
C GLU A 653 47.95 -15.89 21.71
N LEU A 654 47.04 -15.40 20.88
CA LEU A 654 46.26 -14.20 21.11
C LEU A 654 44.85 -14.57 21.61
N ILE A 655 44.31 -13.73 22.48
CA ILE A 655 42.94 -13.79 22.97
C ILE A 655 42.26 -12.49 22.56
N ILE A 656 41.19 -12.62 21.78
CA ILE A 656 40.36 -11.50 21.32
C ILE A 656 39.14 -11.44 22.24
N HIS A 657 38.92 -10.27 22.82
CA HIS A 657 37.69 -9.89 23.49
C HIS A 657 37.06 -8.70 22.76
N GLY A 658 35.77 -8.51 22.94
CA GLY A 658 35.10 -7.25 22.70
C GLY A 658 35.11 -6.37 23.93
N GLU A 659 34.93 -5.06 23.75
CA GLU A 659 34.46 -4.22 24.84
C GLU A 659 32.96 -4.44 25.02
N LEU A 660 32.54 -4.78 26.25
CA LEU A 660 31.14 -4.91 26.63
C LEU A 660 30.56 -3.50 26.90
N ALA A 661 30.46 -2.72 25.83
CA ALA A 661 29.76 -1.44 25.83
C ALA A 661 28.94 -1.29 24.53
N PRO A 662 27.69 -0.80 24.59
CA PRO A 662 26.87 -0.60 23.39
C PRO A 662 27.39 0.52 22.49
N ASN A 663 28.08 1.53 23.04
CA ASN A 663 28.72 2.58 22.26
C ASN A 663 30.08 2.98 22.87
N PRO A 664 31.14 2.23 22.54
CA PRO A 664 32.46 2.39 23.14
C PRO A 664 33.16 3.70 22.74
N ALA A 665 33.81 4.33 23.71
CA ALA A 665 34.54 5.57 23.52
C ALA A 665 35.84 5.38 22.72
N VAL A 666 36.31 6.44 22.05
CA VAL A 666 37.62 6.47 21.38
C VAL A 666 38.77 6.22 22.35
N PHE A 667 39.90 5.72 21.85
CA PHE A 667 41.09 5.56 22.66
C PHE A 667 41.72 6.93 23.01
N LYS A 668 42.28 7.04 24.21
CA LYS A 668 42.90 8.25 24.77
C LYS A 668 44.26 7.91 25.36
N LYS A 669 45.16 8.88 25.39
CA LYS A 669 46.46 8.81 26.09
C LYS A 669 46.35 8.86 27.64
N LYS A 670 45.23 8.37 28.18
CA LYS A 670 44.99 8.20 29.62
C LYS A 670 45.60 6.86 30.03
N LYS A 671 46.17 6.76 31.24
CA LYS A 671 46.61 5.46 31.74
C LYS A 671 45.45 4.47 31.85
N HIS A 672 45.71 3.21 31.54
CA HIS A 672 44.76 2.10 31.66
C HIS A 672 43.51 2.24 30.78
N ASN A 673 43.60 2.98 29.66
CA ASN A 673 42.44 3.25 28.81
C ASN A 673 41.94 2.01 28.04
N ILE A 674 42.77 0.99 27.86
CA ILE A 674 42.40 -0.31 27.29
C ILE A 674 42.10 -1.29 28.42
N SER A 675 42.98 -1.39 29.43
CA SER A 675 42.83 -2.40 30.49
C SER A 675 41.64 -2.19 31.41
N ASP A 676 41.14 -0.95 31.54
CA ASP A 676 39.96 -0.62 32.36
C ASP A 676 38.63 -0.86 31.62
N ARG A 677 38.65 -1.29 30.35
CA ARG A 677 37.42 -1.55 29.57
C ARG A 677 36.82 -2.89 29.99
N ASP A 678 35.52 -2.89 30.27
CA ASP A 678 34.79 -4.13 30.54
C ASP A 678 34.79 -5.00 29.29
N LEU A 679 35.10 -6.28 29.46
CA LEU A 679 35.24 -7.22 28.35
C LEU A 679 33.97 -8.04 28.18
N THR A 680 33.68 -8.43 26.94
CA THR A 680 32.67 -9.44 26.63
C THR A 680 32.98 -10.75 27.36
N ASN A 681 31.93 -11.48 27.75
CA ASN A 681 32.09 -12.82 28.30
C ASN A 681 32.59 -13.80 27.23
N ALA A 682 32.10 -13.64 26.00
CA ALA A 682 32.62 -14.30 24.82
C ALA A 682 34.04 -13.80 24.54
N SER A 683 34.92 -14.76 24.27
CA SER A 683 36.29 -14.51 23.86
C SER A 683 36.74 -15.63 22.94
N VAL A 684 37.70 -15.32 22.08
CA VAL A 684 38.16 -16.26 21.07
C VAL A 684 39.69 -16.29 21.08
N GLN A 685 40.24 -17.50 21.09
CA GLN A 685 41.67 -17.73 20.96
C GLN A 685 42.08 -17.77 19.50
N TRP A 686 43.18 -17.11 19.16
CA TRP A 686 43.75 -17.07 17.83
C TRP A 686 45.26 -17.31 17.90
N SER A 687 45.72 -18.34 17.21
CA SER A 687 47.13 -18.70 17.08
C SER A 687 47.58 -18.42 15.64
N PRO A 688 47.99 -17.18 15.31
CA PRO A 688 48.42 -16.85 13.95
C PRO A 688 49.72 -17.59 13.59
N GLU A 689 49.80 -18.09 12.36
CA GLU A 689 51.09 -18.55 11.81
C GLU A 689 52.08 -17.39 11.70
N ALA A 690 53.37 -17.70 11.60
CA ALA A 690 54.41 -16.69 11.38
C ALA A 690 54.16 -15.94 10.05
N TRP A 691 54.18 -14.62 10.12
CA TRP A 691 54.08 -13.71 8.99
C TRP A 691 55.41 -13.67 8.25
N THR A 692 55.38 -13.85 6.93
CA THR A 692 56.61 -14.10 6.15
C THR A 692 56.99 -12.96 5.21
N ASN A 693 56.07 -12.08 4.84
CA ASN A 693 56.37 -10.90 4.03
C ASN A 693 55.66 -9.65 4.56
N VAL A 694 56.36 -8.51 4.51
CA VAL A 694 55.78 -7.19 4.79
C VAL A 694 54.73 -6.86 3.73
N GLY A 695 53.56 -6.40 4.19
CA GLY A 695 52.42 -6.05 3.35
C GLY A 695 51.47 -7.21 3.02
N ASP A 696 51.71 -8.43 3.54
CA ASP A 696 50.74 -9.52 3.40
C ASP A 696 49.45 -9.19 4.18
N ASP A 697 48.28 -9.45 3.59
CA ASP A 697 46.94 -9.25 4.17
C ASP A 697 45.99 -10.40 3.82
N GLY A 698 46.54 -11.61 3.73
CA GLY A 698 45.82 -12.82 3.32
C GLY A 698 45.18 -13.59 4.48
N PRO A 699 44.72 -14.83 4.24
CA PRO A 699 44.11 -15.68 5.27
C PRO A 699 45.01 -15.96 6.49
N ALA A 700 46.33 -15.88 6.36
CA ALA A 700 47.26 -16.06 7.48
C ALA A 700 47.29 -14.86 8.46
N GLN A 701 46.83 -13.69 8.01
CA GLN A 701 46.70 -12.46 8.80
C GLN A 701 45.26 -12.22 9.28
N ARG A 702 44.37 -13.20 9.03
CA ARG A 702 42.97 -13.16 9.42
C ARG A 702 42.79 -13.89 10.74
N SER A 703 41.99 -13.31 11.65
CA SER A 703 41.60 -14.00 12.87
C SER A 703 40.76 -15.25 12.57
N THR A 704 40.68 -16.17 13.53
CA THR A 704 39.59 -17.14 13.55
C THR A 704 38.23 -16.42 13.70
N ASP A 705 37.13 -17.16 13.55
CA ASP A 705 35.78 -16.62 13.69
C ASP A 705 35.53 -16.01 15.08
N ILE A 706 35.17 -14.72 15.09
CA ILE A 706 34.83 -13.92 16.28
C ILE A 706 33.35 -13.57 16.34
N GLY A 707 32.49 -14.23 15.54
CA GLY A 707 31.06 -13.97 15.45
C GLY A 707 30.35 -13.97 16.80
N SER A 708 30.75 -14.84 17.74
CA SER A 708 30.18 -14.88 19.10
C SER A 708 30.44 -13.62 19.92
N ILE A 709 31.61 -12.98 19.73
CA ILE A 709 31.95 -11.70 20.37
C ILE A 709 31.07 -10.61 19.77
N ILE A 710 30.95 -10.56 18.44
CA ILE A 710 30.12 -9.58 17.74
C ILE A 710 28.64 -9.76 18.12
N GLN A 711 28.16 -11.00 18.19
CA GLN A 711 26.79 -11.33 18.61
C GLN A 711 26.51 -10.83 20.03
N GLU A 712 27.41 -11.06 20.99
CA GLU A 712 27.26 -10.53 22.35
C GLU A 712 27.19 -8.99 22.32
N ILE A 713 28.02 -8.33 21.50
CA ILE A 713 28.03 -6.87 21.40
C ILE A 713 26.73 -6.32 20.80
N VAL A 714 26.27 -6.83 19.65
CA VAL A 714 25.05 -6.35 18.99
C VAL A 714 23.77 -6.71 19.75
N ASN A 715 23.83 -7.72 20.61
CA ASN A 715 22.76 -8.09 21.53
C ASN A 715 22.71 -7.21 22.78
N GLN A 716 23.75 -6.40 23.04
CA GLN A 716 23.69 -5.47 24.15
C GLN A 716 22.50 -4.55 23.93
N GLU A 717 21.67 -4.48 24.97
CA GLU A 717 20.58 -3.54 25.07
C GLU A 717 21.18 -2.16 24.83
N GLY A 718 20.97 -1.63 23.62
CA GLY A 718 21.49 -0.35 23.24
C GLY A 718 22.47 -0.09 22.16
N PHE A 719 23.04 -1.16 21.66
CA PHE A 719 23.79 -1.07 20.45
C PHE A 719 22.88 -0.46 19.36
N ASP A 720 23.31 0.64 18.74
CA ASP A 720 22.61 1.27 17.61
C ASP A 720 23.32 0.94 16.28
N GLU A 721 22.68 1.18 15.15
CA GLU A 721 23.22 0.80 13.82
C GLU A 721 24.60 1.43 13.52
N ASP A 722 24.84 2.63 14.05
CA ASP A 722 26.08 3.38 13.90
C ASP A 722 27.08 3.10 15.03
N SER A 723 26.74 2.19 15.95
CA SER A 723 27.52 1.96 17.14
C SER A 723 28.89 1.38 16.78
N PRO A 724 29.95 1.92 17.40
CA PRO A 724 31.28 1.44 17.18
C PRO A 724 31.49 0.09 17.87
N ILE A 725 32.36 -0.74 17.31
CA ILE A 725 32.77 -2.01 17.92
C ILE A 725 34.24 -1.88 18.32
N VAL A 726 34.57 -2.22 19.57
CA VAL A 726 35.95 -2.29 20.04
C VAL A 726 36.33 -3.73 20.29
N LEU A 727 37.47 -4.14 19.73
CA LEU A 727 38.10 -5.43 19.97
C LEU A 727 39.46 -5.22 20.64
N ILE A 728 39.74 -6.02 21.66
CA ILE A 728 40.92 -5.95 22.50
C ILE A 728 41.67 -7.27 22.39
N LEU A 729 42.95 -7.17 22.03
CA LEU A 729 43.86 -8.30 21.86
C LEU A 729 44.83 -8.33 23.05
N SER A 730 44.98 -9.53 23.61
CA SER A 730 45.88 -9.87 24.72
C SER A 730 46.49 -11.26 24.49
N GLY A 731 47.44 -11.72 25.30
CA GLY A 731 48.04 -13.05 25.13
C GLY A 731 49.57 -13.09 25.29
N GLU A 732 50.23 -13.83 24.40
CA GLU A 732 51.70 -13.93 24.31
C GLU A 732 52.20 -14.02 22.86
N GLY A 733 53.50 -13.76 22.67
CA GLY A 733 54.15 -13.63 21.36
C GLY A 733 53.84 -12.31 20.68
N THR A 734 54.25 -12.17 19.41
CA THR A 734 53.95 -10.97 18.64
C THR A 734 53.81 -11.22 17.14
N ARG A 735 52.98 -10.38 16.53
CA ARG A 735 52.87 -10.13 15.10
C ARG A 735 52.79 -8.60 14.93
N GLU A 736 53.55 -8.03 14.03
CA GLU A 736 53.61 -6.57 13.84
C GLU A 736 52.73 -6.15 12.66
N ALA A 737 51.59 -5.52 12.97
CA ALA A 737 50.58 -5.11 12.00
C ALA A 737 50.61 -3.59 11.72
N GLU A 738 50.17 -3.19 10.53
CA GLU A 738 50.00 -1.78 10.18
C GLU A 738 48.90 -1.14 11.04
N SER A 739 49.20 0.01 11.64
CA SER A 739 48.20 0.85 12.30
C SER A 739 47.54 1.83 11.31
N ARG A 740 46.60 2.62 11.82
CA ARG A 740 46.03 3.76 11.11
C ARG A 740 47.07 4.80 10.75
N GLU A 741 48.07 5.05 11.61
CA GLU A 741 49.18 5.94 11.31
C GLU A 741 50.16 5.37 10.30
N GLY A 742 50.35 4.04 10.28
CA GLY A 742 51.18 3.33 9.29
C GLY A 742 50.60 3.41 7.88
N GLY A 743 49.28 3.20 7.76
CA GLY A 743 48.58 3.40 6.48
C GLY A 743 47.07 3.29 6.56
N ALA A 744 46.35 4.33 6.13
CA ALA A 744 44.88 4.36 6.16
C ALA A 744 44.20 3.21 5.39
N ASN A 745 44.81 2.70 4.31
CA ASN A 745 44.30 1.58 3.50
C ASN A 745 44.83 0.22 3.95
N LYS A 746 45.69 0.18 4.97
CA LYS A 746 46.33 -1.03 5.51
C LYS A 746 45.95 -1.30 6.97
N ALA A 747 45.36 -0.30 7.63
CA ALA A 747 44.86 -0.39 8.98
C ALA A 747 43.88 -1.58 9.14
N PRO A 748 43.70 -2.09 10.37
CA PRO A 748 42.87 -3.26 10.63
C PRO A 748 41.44 -3.09 10.11
N GLU A 749 40.84 -4.19 9.64
CA GLU A 749 39.47 -4.25 9.11
C GLU A 749 38.67 -5.35 9.81
N LEU A 750 37.42 -5.05 10.16
CA LEU A 750 36.46 -5.99 10.71
C LEU A 750 35.44 -6.32 9.64
N CYS A 751 35.27 -7.60 9.33
CA CYS A 751 34.23 -8.11 8.44
C CYS A 751 33.23 -8.96 9.22
N VAL A 752 31.94 -8.74 8.99
CA VAL A 752 30.82 -9.39 9.67
C VAL A 752 29.84 -9.92 8.63
N THR A 753 29.51 -11.20 8.71
CA THR A 753 28.49 -11.84 7.89
C THR A 753 27.22 -12.00 8.72
N LEU A 754 26.08 -11.55 8.18
CA LEU A 754 24.75 -11.59 8.81
C LEU A 754 23.71 -12.15 7.85
N LEU A 755 22.60 -12.67 8.38
CA LEU A 755 21.52 -13.26 7.59
C LEU A 755 20.42 -12.22 7.30
N MET A 756 20.09 -11.99 6.02
CA MET A 756 19.08 -11.01 5.59
C MET A 756 18.12 -11.59 4.52
N PRO A 757 16.91 -11.01 4.35
CA PRO A 757 16.04 -11.31 3.22
C PRO A 757 16.76 -11.13 1.89
N PRO A 758 16.66 -12.07 0.93
CA PRO A 758 17.24 -11.91 -0.39
C PRO A 758 16.43 -10.85 -1.13
N ASN A 759 16.86 -9.57 -1.02
CA ASN A 759 16.49 -8.38 -1.81
C ASN A 759 17.18 -7.08 -1.30
N THR A 760 17.95 -7.12 -0.21
CA THR A 760 18.70 -5.97 0.35
C THR A 760 20.01 -5.61 -0.39
N GLU A 761 20.09 -5.86 -1.71
CA GLU A 761 21.25 -5.44 -2.51
C GLU A 761 21.23 -3.93 -2.80
N ALA A 762 21.63 -3.11 -1.82
CA ALA A 762 22.08 -1.73 -2.07
C ALA A 762 23.02 -1.12 -0.99
N ILE A 763 23.52 -1.87 0.00
CA ILE A 763 24.41 -1.29 1.04
C ILE A 763 25.91 -1.55 0.78
N ALA A 764 26.27 -2.51 -0.09
CA ALA A 764 27.65 -2.98 -0.18
C ALA A 764 28.58 -2.29 -1.22
N SER A 765 28.22 -1.19 -1.89
CA SER A 765 29.08 -0.62 -2.97
C SER A 765 29.46 0.86 -2.94
N ASN A 766 29.07 1.65 -1.93
CA ASN A 766 29.45 3.07 -1.87
C ASN A 766 30.56 3.41 -0.86
N ASN A 767 31.61 2.59 -0.79
CA ASN A 767 32.78 2.88 0.05
C ASN A 767 34.11 2.95 -0.73
N LEU A 768 34.11 3.67 -1.87
CA LEU A 768 35.35 4.22 -2.45
C LEU A 768 35.41 5.73 -2.19
N GLY A 769 35.55 6.10 -0.92
CA GLY A 769 35.96 7.44 -0.51
C GLY A 769 37.45 7.65 -0.70
N LEU A 770 37.95 7.67 -1.94
CA LEU A 770 39.22 8.33 -2.24
C LEU A 770 38.94 9.83 -2.33
N ALA A 771 39.43 10.58 -1.35
CA ALA A 771 39.38 12.03 -1.32
C ALA A 771 39.93 12.62 -2.63
N GLU A 772 39.10 13.38 -3.35
CA GLU A 772 39.54 14.22 -4.46
C GLU A 772 40.45 15.33 -3.90
N ASP A 773 41.76 15.20 -4.14
CA ASP A 773 42.67 16.34 -4.08
C ASP A 773 42.76 16.98 -5.47
N THR A 774 42.45 18.26 -5.51
CA THR A 774 42.31 19.11 -6.70
C THR A 774 43.55 19.10 -7.62
N PRO A 775 43.41 19.00 -8.96
CA PRO A 775 44.55 19.17 -9.86
C PRO A 775 44.81 20.66 -10.12
N ARG A 776 46.00 21.14 -9.72
CA ARG A 776 46.58 22.36 -10.29
C ARG A 776 47.15 22.07 -11.66
N ASP A 777 46.65 22.85 -12.60
CA ASP A 777 47.09 23.11 -13.96
C ASP A 777 48.62 23.11 -14.16
N ARG A 778 49.12 22.31 -15.11
CA ARG A 778 50.29 22.63 -15.97
C ARG A 778 50.36 21.72 -17.20
N GLN A 779 50.19 22.36 -18.35
CA GLN A 779 50.46 21.89 -19.70
C GLN A 779 51.87 21.29 -19.87
N SER A 780 52.01 20.21 -20.65
CA SER A 780 52.71 20.25 -21.96
C SER A 780 52.81 18.88 -22.67
N ALA A 781 52.33 18.89 -23.91
CA ALA A 781 52.73 18.18 -25.14
C ALA A 781 53.59 16.88 -25.10
N GLY A 782 53.14 15.87 -25.87
CA GLY A 782 54.02 14.82 -26.39
C GLY A 782 53.28 13.73 -27.15
N ASN A 783 53.54 13.60 -28.44
CA ASN A 783 52.84 12.79 -29.43
C ASN A 783 53.50 11.39 -29.62
N VAL A 784 52.77 10.47 -30.29
CA VAL A 784 53.21 9.28 -31.07
C VAL A 784 53.16 7.87 -30.43
N ALA A 785 52.55 6.98 -31.22
CA ALA A 785 52.30 5.55 -31.06
C ALA A 785 53.52 4.61 -31.22
N GLY A 786 53.38 3.38 -30.70
CA GLY A 786 53.85 2.16 -31.39
C GLY A 786 54.88 1.26 -30.69
N ALA A 787 54.41 0.09 -30.27
CA ALA A 787 55.06 -1.25 -30.23
C ALA A 787 55.93 -1.69 -29.02
N HIS A 788 55.40 -2.68 -28.28
CA HIS A 788 55.98 -3.99 -27.87
C HIS A 788 57.44 -4.00 -27.35
N LEU A 789 57.82 -4.52 -26.16
CA LEU A 789 57.43 -5.75 -25.45
C LEU A 789 58.03 -5.80 -24.02
N ALA A 790 57.29 -6.46 -23.11
CA ALA A 790 57.73 -7.26 -21.94
C ALA A 790 58.39 -6.58 -20.72
N LYS A 791 57.63 -6.53 -19.60
CA LYS A 791 58.00 -7.21 -18.34
C LYS A 791 56.76 -7.47 -17.47
N ALA A 792 56.79 -8.61 -16.79
CA ALA A 792 55.69 -9.31 -16.17
C ALA A 792 55.01 -8.57 -15.01
N SER A 793 53.68 -8.66 -14.97
CA SER A 793 52.85 -8.42 -13.79
C SER A 793 52.17 -9.74 -13.43
N THR A 794 52.36 -10.16 -12.19
CA THR A 794 51.72 -11.30 -11.55
C THR A 794 50.26 -10.96 -11.24
N LYS A 795 49.41 -11.96 -11.49
CA LYS A 795 47.94 -11.93 -11.52
C LYS A 795 47.31 -11.54 -10.17
N TYR A 796 46.42 -10.55 -10.20
CA TYR A 796 45.20 -10.57 -9.42
C TYR A 796 44.27 -11.64 -10.02
N THR A 797 43.74 -12.53 -9.19
CA THR A 797 42.68 -13.47 -9.57
C THR A 797 41.35 -12.76 -9.45
N ASP A 798 40.78 -12.39 -10.60
CA ASP A 798 39.34 -12.10 -10.73
C ASP A 798 38.52 -13.25 -10.15
N HIS A 799 37.57 -12.92 -9.27
CA HIS A 799 36.43 -13.79 -8.98
C HIS A 799 35.60 -13.94 -10.26
N LYS A 800 35.92 -14.98 -11.03
CA LYS A 800 35.17 -15.35 -12.23
C LYS A 800 33.97 -16.23 -11.81
N PRO A 801 32.73 -15.94 -12.25
CA PRO A 801 31.54 -16.71 -11.90
C PRO A 801 31.70 -18.21 -12.18
N LEU A 802 31.20 -19.03 -11.27
CA LEU A 802 31.45 -20.48 -11.14
C LEU A 802 30.90 -21.31 -12.31
N ALA A 803 29.99 -20.77 -13.13
CA ALA A 803 29.68 -21.28 -14.46
C ALA A 803 29.72 -20.17 -15.52
N SER A 804 30.51 -20.35 -16.59
CA SER A 804 30.78 -19.25 -17.54
C SER A 804 29.75 -19.06 -18.65
N PHE A 805 28.91 -20.07 -18.94
CA PHE A 805 27.75 -19.98 -19.84
C PHE A 805 26.85 -21.24 -19.73
N LEU A 806 25.58 -21.14 -20.17
CA LEU A 806 24.68 -22.27 -20.41
C LEU A 806 24.11 -22.14 -21.83
N ASP A 807 24.45 -23.07 -22.71
CA ASP A 807 24.04 -23.07 -24.11
C ASP A 807 23.26 -24.35 -24.45
N ILE A 808 22.23 -24.23 -25.30
CA ILE A 808 21.28 -25.32 -25.57
C ILE A 808 21.19 -25.61 -27.06
N HIS A 809 21.46 -26.86 -27.44
CA HIS A 809 21.37 -27.31 -28.83
C HIS A 809 20.78 -28.72 -28.97
N PRO A 810 19.99 -29.01 -30.02
CA PRO A 810 19.42 -28.06 -30.97
C PRO A 810 18.30 -27.22 -30.34
N ASN A 811 18.10 -25.99 -30.80
CA ASN A 811 16.95 -25.16 -30.49
C ASN A 811 16.45 -24.49 -31.79
N PRO A 812 15.28 -24.87 -32.35
CA PRO A 812 14.28 -25.77 -31.78
C PRO A 812 14.73 -27.22 -31.65
N ALA A 813 14.29 -27.90 -30.60
CA ALA A 813 14.57 -29.30 -30.30
C ALA A 813 13.38 -30.20 -30.68
N SER A 814 13.60 -31.47 -31.00
CA SER A 814 12.53 -32.38 -31.42
C SER A 814 12.38 -33.63 -30.56
N SER A 815 13.45 -34.09 -29.90
CA SER A 815 13.41 -35.32 -29.10
C SER A 815 14.54 -35.39 -28.07
N GLU A 816 15.68 -34.77 -28.36
CA GLU A 816 16.80 -34.63 -27.44
C GLU A 816 17.24 -33.17 -27.32
N LEU A 817 17.62 -32.78 -26.12
CA LEU A 817 18.14 -31.45 -25.80
C LEU A 817 19.53 -31.59 -25.17
N LYS A 818 20.54 -30.88 -25.69
CA LYS A 818 21.89 -30.87 -25.11
C LYS A 818 22.16 -29.53 -24.44
N ALA A 819 22.38 -29.58 -23.13
CA ALA A 819 22.92 -28.45 -22.36
C ALA A 819 24.44 -28.55 -22.34
N ILE A 820 25.11 -27.48 -22.77
CA ILE A 820 26.56 -27.32 -22.73
C ILE A 820 26.86 -26.16 -21.79
N PHE A 821 27.66 -26.41 -20.76
CA PHE A 821 28.03 -25.40 -19.77
C PHE A 821 29.39 -25.70 -19.19
N ASP A 822 30.13 -24.66 -18.86
CA ASP A 822 31.45 -24.76 -18.22
C ASP A 822 31.30 -24.56 -16.71
N MET A 823 32.00 -25.37 -15.92
CA MET A 823 32.10 -25.20 -14.46
C MET A 823 33.55 -24.88 -14.07
N ASN A 824 33.76 -23.99 -13.10
CA ASN A 824 35.13 -23.66 -12.65
C ASN A 824 35.70 -24.69 -11.68
N ALA A 825 34.84 -25.46 -10.99
CA ALA A 825 35.20 -26.52 -10.06
C ALA A 825 34.22 -27.71 -10.19
N PRO A 826 34.62 -28.93 -9.81
CA PRO A 826 33.69 -30.05 -9.74
C PRO A 826 32.66 -29.81 -8.63
N THR A 827 31.38 -29.96 -8.95
CA THR A 827 30.28 -29.74 -8.00
C THR A 827 29.06 -30.60 -8.37
N GLU A 828 28.06 -30.61 -7.52
CA GLU A 828 26.73 -31.11 -7.85
C GLU A 828 25.91 -30.00 -8.53
N ALA A 829 25.23 -30.34 -9.62
CA ALA A 829 24.35 -29.44 -10.34
C ALA A 829 22.99 -30.11 -10.62
N PHE A 830 21.92 -29.35 -10.42
CA PHE A 830 20.57 -29.71 -10.82
C PHE A 830 20.26 -29.08 -12.16
N ILE A 831 19.79 -29.89 -13.09
CA ILE A 831 19.25 -29.40 -14.36
C ILE A 831 17.76 -29.69 -14.37
N SER A 832 16.96 -28.63 -14.50
CA SER A 832 15.50 -28.73 -14.51
C SER A 832 14.91 -28.18 -15.80
N ILE A 833 13.84 -28.78 -16.29
CA ILE A 833 13.02 -28.28 -17.40
C ILE A 833 11.71 -27.76 -16.82
N LEU A 834 11.30 -26.56 -17.23
CA LEU A 834 10.08 -25.90 -16.80
C LEU A 834 9.20 -25.56 -18.01
N ASP A 835 7.89 -25.56 -17.83
CA ASP A 835 6.96 -25.03 -18.83
C ASP A 835 6.96 -23.49 -18.86
N ILE A 836 6.13 -22.90 -19.72
CA ILE A 836 6.03 -21.43 -19.86
C ILE A 836 5.50 -20.72 -18.61
N ASN A 837 4.80 -21.43 -17.73
CA ASN A 837 4.24 -20.90 -16.49
C ASN A 837 5.20 -21.09 -15.31
N GLY A 838 6.37 -21.69 -15.54
CA GLY A 838 7.39 -21.94 -14.53
C GLY A 838 7.19 -23.24 -13.74
N TYR A 839 6.24 -24.11 -14.12
CA TYR A 839 6.08 -25.41 -13.47
C TYR A 839 7.22 -26.34 -13.86
N MET A 840 7.84 -26.97 -12.85
CA MET A 840 8.95 -27.89 -13.04
C MET A 840 8.46 -29.23 -13.61
N LEU A 841 8.78 -29.50 -14.86
CA LEU A 841 8.38 -30.73 -15.56
C LEU A 841 9.36 -31.87 -15.34
N SER A 842 10.63 -31.55 -15.11
CA SER A 842 11.68 -32.52 -14.84
C SER A 842 12.83 -31.86 -14.10
N GLN A 843 13.47 -32.59 -13.19
CA GLN A 843 14.72 -32.19 -12.57
C GLN A 843 15.62 -33.41 -12.40
N LYS A 844 16.91 -33.25 -12.70
CA LYS A 844 17.88 -34.32 -12.51
C LYS A 844 19.20 -33.77 -11.99
N LYS A 845 19.77 -34.49 -11.04
CA LYS A 845 21.05 -34.20 -10.40
C LYS A 845 22.21 -34.79 -11.21
N TYR A 846 23.25 -34.01 -11.42
CA TYR A 846 24.47 -34.39 -12.12
C TYR A 846 25.71 -34.05 -11.29
N ALA A 847 26.67 -34.96 -11.25
CA ALA A 847 28.03 -34.66 -10.81
C ALA A 847 28.79 -34.07 -12.00
N VAL A 848 29.10 -32.77 -11.94
CA VAL A 848 29.73 -32.02 -13.03
C VAL A 848 31.20 -31.76 -12.70
N ILE A 849 32.06 -31.78 -13.71
CA ILE A 849 33.51 -31.60 -13.55
C ILE A 849 33.92 -30.16 -13.81
N ALA A 850 35.09 -29.74 -13.32
CA ALA A 850 35.71 -28.50 -13.79
C ALA A 850 35.99 -28.56 -15.30
N GLY A 851 35.65 -27.50 -16.02
CA GLY A 851 35.67 -27.41 -17.49
C GLY A 851 34.29 -27.64 -18.13
N THR A 852 34.27 -27.92 -19.43
CA THR A 852 33.03 -28.09 -20.20
C THR A 852 32.32 -29.39 -19.90
N ASN A 853 31.08 -29.26 -19.45
CA ASN A 853 30.12 -30.34 -19.25
C ASN A 853 29.11 -30.35 -20.40
N ARG A 854 28.69 -31.56 -20.78
CA ARG A 854 27.69 -31.78 -21.83
C ARG A 854 26.67 -32.77 -21.31
N VAL A 855 25.45 -32.31 -21.09
CA VAL A 855 24.35 -33.12 -20.59
C VAL A 855 23.29 -33.24 -21.69
N THR A 856 22.88 -34.47 -22.00
CA THR A 856 21.81 -34.75 -22.96
C THR A 856 20.56 -35.19 -22.18
N MET A 857 19.42 -34.59 -22.51
CA MET A 857 18.12 -34.89 -21.92
C MET A 857 17.16 -35.38 -23.00
N ASP A 858 16.37 -36.39 -22.66
CA ASP A 858 15.25 -36.86 -23.47
C ASP A 858 14.03 -35.98 -23.19
N ILE A 859 13.49 -35.37 -24.24
CA ILE A 859 12.33 -34.47 -24.20
C ILE A 859 11.23 -34.95 -25.16
N ALA A 860 11.31 -36.19 -25.66
CA ALA A 860 10.40 -36.70 -26.68
C ALA A 860 8.92 -36.71 -26.25
N ASN A 861 8.66 -36.82 -24.95
CA ASN A 861 7.31 -36.86 -24.38
C ASN A 861 6.74 -35.47 -24.06
N LEU A 862 7.52 -34.40 -24.24
CA LEU A 862 7.04 -33.04 -24.01
C LEU A 862 6.32 -32.51 -25.26
N PRO A 863 5.14 -31.89 -25.14
CA PRO A 863 4.41 -31.32 -26.27
C PRO A 863 5.19 -30.27 -27.07
N ASN A 864 4.70 -29.94 -28.27
CA ASN A 864 5.19 -28.76 -28.99
C ASN A 864 4.91 -27.51 -28.17
N GLY A 865 5.93 -26.69 -27.97
CA GLY A 865 5.79 -25.54 -27.08
C GLY A 865 7.11 -24.90 -26.72
N LEU A 866 7.01 -23.88 -25.89
CA LEU A 866 8.16 -23.17 -25.35
C LEU A 866 8.45 -23.67 -23.93
N TYR A 867 9.73 -23.84 -23.61
CA TYR A 867 10.17 -24.36 -22.32
C TYR A 867 11.41 -23.60 -21.83
N PHE A 868 11.63 -23.64 -20.54
CA PHE A 868 12.84 -23.15 -19.90
C PHE A 868 13.66 -24.33 -19.39
N ILE A 869 14.98 -24.18 -19.38
CA ILE A 869 15.90 -25.07 -18.69
C ILE A 869 16.72 -24.27 -17.70
N THR A 870 16.85 -24.79 -16.49
CA THR A 870 17.64 -24.17 -15.43
C THR A 870 18.81 -25.06 -15.07
N LEU A 871 20.01 -24.51 -15.01
CA LEU A 871 21.17 -25.10 -14.36
C LEU A 871 21.31 -24.44 -12.99
N GLN A 872 21.22 -25.22 -11.92
CA GLN A 872 21.31 -24.74 -10.54
C GLN A 872 22.40 -25.51 -9.80
N THR A 873 23.25 -24.78 -9.11
CA THR A 873 24.23 -25.29 -8.14
C THR A 873 23.99 -24.59 -6.82
N ASN A 874 24.72 -24.97 -5.76
CA ASN A 874 24.61 -24.32 -4.45
C ASN A 874 25.03 -22.84 -4.48
N ALA A 875 25.73 -22.38 -5.53
CA ALA A 875 26.26 -21.02 -5.63
C ALA A 875 25.61 -20.19 -6.75
N GLU A 876 25.07 -20.82 -7.80
CA GLU A 876 24.55 -20.10 -8.98
C GLU A 876 23.37 -20.82 -9.62
N ARG A 877 22.42 -20.02 -10.12
CA ARG A 877 21.33 -20.46 -11.02
C ARG A 877 21.46 -19.75 -12.37
N ARG A 878 21.30 -20.49 -13.46
CA ARG A 878 21.27 -20.00 -14.84
C ARG A 878 20.06 -20.55 -15.55
N ILE A 879 19.43 -19.74 -16.38
CA ILE A 879 18.21 -20.09 -17.09
C ILE A 879 18.43 -19.85 -18.58
N ALA A 880 17.97 -20.77 -19.42
CA ALA A 880 17.97 -20.59 -20.86
C ALA A 880 16.64 -21.11 -21.46
N LYS A 881 16.22 -20.51 -22.57
CA LYS A 881 14.93 -20.77 -23.22
C LYS A 881 15.12 -21.66 -24.45
N PHE A 882 14.27 -22.67 -24.62
CA PHE A 882 14.24 -23.50 -25.82
C PHE A 882 12.82 -23.80 -26.29
N SER A 883 12.68 -24.18 -27.55
CA SER A 883 11.40 -24.56 -28.16
C SER A 883 11.42 -26.02 -28.58
N ILE A 884 10.29 -26.71 -28.44
CA ILE A 884 10.09 -28.08 -28.93
C ILE A 884 9.20 -28.04 -30.16
N LEU A 885 9.70 -28.64 -31.24
CA LEU A 885 8.99 -28.81 -32.51
C LEU A 885 9.17 -30.26 -32.99
N HIS A 886 8.19 -31.10 -32.67
CA HIS A 886 7.95 -32.38 -33.31
C HIS A 886 7.54 -32.12 -34.76
N GLN A 887 8.28 -32.67 -35.73
CA GLN A 887 7.85 -32.64 -37.13
C GLN A 887 6.59 -33.49 -37.27
N ASN A 888 5.46 -32.85 -37.58
CA ASN A 888 4.24 -33.57 -37.96
C ASN A 888 4.56 -34.53 -39.13
N GLN A 889 4.24 -35.81 -38.95
CA GLN A 889 3.89 -36.69 -40.06
C GLN A 889 2.55 -36.26 -40.65
#